data_AF-A0A3S3QLR3-F1
#
_entry.id   AF-A0A3S3QLR3-F1
#
_cell.length_a   1.000
_cell.length_b   1.000
_cell.length_c   1.000
_cell.angle_alpha   90.00
_cell.angle_beta   90.00
_cell.angle_gamma   90.00
#
_symmetry.space_group_name_H-M   'P 1'
#
loop_
_entity.id
_entity.type
_entity.pdbx_description
1 polymer ?
#
loop_
_entity_poly.entity_id
_entity_poly.type
_entity_poly.pdbx_seq_one_letter_code
_entity_poly.pdbx_strand_id
1 'polypeptide(L)'
;MASLRFIHTSSCKDDCFQSQLQFLQTKKKLPLQRKFRHNPNLQFPFLDLAFSKIIATTSTRCNRITCSARGVSSVEREVGEMGSQRGGRSGKALLRVRLDHQVEFGEHVAILGSCKELGSWKKKVAMTWTADGWVSDLELKGGSEVEYKFVIVKKDKKMAWEEGGNRVLKLPKEGDFGLVCHWNRTGEDVKLLGLDSSVGKRDDVGNWSAVAEVVAPVVAEGGPSPFVQEWQGRAASFMRSNEHVNRESERRWNMDGLDGLALKLVEADRSARNWWRKLDVVRDLLVGSLETDDRLEALIYSSIYLKWINIGQIPCFEDGGHHRPNRHAEISRLIFRELERISYQKDASPQDILVIRKIHPCLPSFKSEFTASVPLTRIRDIAHRNDIPHDLKQEIKHTIQNKLHRNAGPEDLIATEAMLARITKNPGEYSEAFVEQFKIFHHELKDFFNAGSLAEQLESIEESLDERSLPSLAKFLECKKSLDKLEASTVSLQNGSADLILDTILSLTNLRSVLVKGLESGLRNDAPDVAIAMRQKWRLCEIGLEDYSFVLLSRLLNALEAMGGSSWLAHNARTKNIDSWNHALSALTTGIRQLGLAGWKVEECNAIESEIHAWKQMGVSDKEGEEDGSTIWGLRLKATLDRCRRLTEEYSEVLLQIFPQKVQKLGKALGIPENSVRTYTEAEIRAGVIFQVSKLSTLLLKAVRNVLASEGWDILVPGLAFGTLKQVESIVPGSLPSSITGPVILVVKKADGDEEVKAAGNNIVGVVLLQELPHLSHLGVRARQEKVVFVTCEDDDKISEILKMEGKFLRLDASSSGVNISASFSNKHEELLSVKDLSGNGISLPAVALEEKSSSWSMVKAHYSNQNPAAGGVIALADATTETSGAKAAACSHLGSLSSISEKVYSDQDVPALFRVPSGAIETARIEDGELDKLCSQLQFLVSTQRPTEEIIESIEKIFPSKARLIVRSSANVEDLASMSAAGLYESIPNVSPSNPEVFGRAVGRVWASLYTRRAVLSRRAAGVPQKEAVMAVLVQEMLSPDLSFVLHTLSPTTRDHTLVEAEVAPGLGETLASGTRGTPWRLSSGKFDGKVSTLAFANFSEEMLVLNAGPADGEVIRATVDYSKKPLTVDPIFRRQLGQRLCAIGFFLERKFGCPQDVEGCMVGKDIFIVQTRPQP
;
A
#
# COMPACT_ATOMS: atom_id res chain seq x y z
N MET A 1 2.31 -19.44 -58.52
CA MET A 1 1.92 -20.69 -59.23
C MET A 1 1.07 -21.56 -58.30
N ALA A 2 0.38 -22.57 -58.81
CA ALA A 2 -0.60 -23.35 -58.04
C ALA A 2 -0.45 -24.87 -58.25
N SER A 3 -1.12 -25.63 -57.38
CA SER A 3 -1.50 -27.05 -57.52
C SER A 3 -0.44 -28.13 -57.26
N LEU A 4 -0.76 -29.03 -56.32
CA LEU A 4 -0.86 -30.51 -56.40
C LEU A 4 -1.06 -31.01 -54.93
N ARG A 5 -2.19 -31.64 -54.55
CA ARG A 5 -2.64 -33.05 -54.76
C ARG A 5 -1.71 -34.07 -54.07
N PHE A 6 -2.18 -35.16 -53.41
CA PHE A 6 -3.52 -35.79 -53.36
C PHE A 6 -3.63 -36.83 -52.21
N ILE A 7 -4.86 -37.29 -51.89
CA ILE A 7 -5.25 -38.64 -51.37
C ILE A 7 -4.93 -38.99 -49.90
N HIS A 8 -5.70 -39.81 -49.15
CA HIS A 8 -7.18 -40.05 -49.05
C HIS A 8 -7.46 -41.08 -47.91
N THR A 9 -8.53 -40.90 -47.12
CA THR A 9 -9.37 -41.89 -46.34
C THR A 9 -9.84 -41.28 -45.00
N SER A 10 -10.91 -41.73 -44.31
CA SER A 10 -12.20 -42.30 -44.75
C SER A 10 -13.24 -42.35 -43.60
N SER A 11 -14.51 -42.59 -43.96
CA SER A 11 -15.55 -43.30 -43.20
C SER A 11 -16.15 -42.75 -41.89
N CYS A 12 -17.35 -42.13 -42.03
CA CYS A 12 -18.59 -42.40 -41.25
C CYS A 12 -18.69 -42.06 -39.74
N LYS A 13 -19.85 -41.66 -39.18
CA LYS A 13 -21.17 -41.25 -39.75
C LYS A 13 -22.02 -40.49 -38.70
N ASP A 14 -22.78 -39.51 -39.20
CA ASP A 14 -24.18 -39.11 -38.93
C ASP A 14 -24.80 -38.93 -37.51
N ASP A 15 -25.67 -37.91 -37.45
CA ASP A 15 -26.81 -37.64 -36.54
C ASP A 15 -26.57 -37.47 -35.02
N CYS A 16 -27.25 -36.55 -34.31
CA CYS A 16 -28.57 -35.94 -34.57
C CYS A 16 -28.68 -34.47 -34.06
N PHE A 17 -29.64 -33.72 -34.62
CA PHE A 17 -30.06 -32.39 -34.15
C PHE A 17 -31.61 -32.30 -34.21
N GLN A 18 -32.23 -31.53 -33.31
CA GLN A 18 -33.69 -31.24 -33.16
C GLN A 18 -34.53 -32.07 -32.16
N SER A 19 -35.64 -31.42 -31.79
CA SER A 19 -36.68 -31.80 -30.80
C SER A 19 -36.24 -31.71 -29.32
N GLN A 20 -37.08 -31.26 -28.38
CA GLN A 20 -38.50 -30.88 -28.50
C GLN A 20 -38.85 -29.67 -27.60
N LEU A 21 -39.78 -28.83 -28.07
CA LEU A 21 -40.42 -27.77 -27.30
C LEU A 21 -41.74 -28.30 -26.68
N GLN A 22 -42.25 -27.62 -25.65
CA GLN A 22 -43.64 -27.63 -25.12
C GLN A 22 -44.02 -28.45 -23.86
N PHE A 23 -44.67 -27.70 -22.94
CA PHE A 23 -45.84 -28.05 -22.09
C PHE A 23 -45.76 -29.05 -20.92
N LEU A 24 -45.81 -28.50 -19.69
CA LEU A 24 -46.98 -28.50 -18.76
C LEU A 24 -46.55 -27.77 -17.46
N GLN A 25 -47.06 -26.59 -17.03
CA GLN A 25 -48.43 -26.15 -16.67
C GLN A 25 -49.14 -26.89 -15.51
N THR A 26 -48.79 -26.55 -14.26
CA THR A 26 -49.72 -26.48 -13.10
C THR A 26 -49.20 -25.44 -12.09
N LYS A 27 -49.75 -24.23 -11.94
CA LYS A 27 -51.03 -23.80 -11.31
C LYS A 27 -51.20 -24.10 -9.81
N LYS A 28 -50.92 -23.09 -8.97
CA LYS A 28 -51.63 -22.66 -7.73
C LYS A 28 -51.07 -21.28 -7.32
N LYS A 29 -51.66 -20.15 -7.70
CA LYS A 29 -52.72 -19.40 -6.98
C LYS A 29 -52.51 -19.25 -5.46
N LEU A 30 -52.05 -18.05 -5.05
CA LEU A 30 -52.74 -17.06 -4.18
C LEU A 30 -53.60 -17.56 -2.99
N PRO A 31 -53.59 -16.87 -1.81
CA PRO A 31 -53.84 -15.41 -1.77
C PRO A 31 -53.08 -14.53 -0.74
N LEU A 32 -53.04 -13.24 -1.11
CA LEU A 32 -53.12 -12.00 -0.30
C LEU A 32 -53.31 -12.13 1.23
N GLN A 33 -52.67 -11.24 2.01
CA GLN A 33 -53.23 -9.93 2.47
C GLN A 33 -52.63 -9.47 3.83
N ARG A 34 -52.65 -8.15 4.06
CA ARG A 34 -52.38 -7.41 5.33
C ARG A 34 -50.89 -7.18 5.66
N LYS A 35 -50.48 -5.99 6.13
CA LYS A 35 -51.22 -4.72 6.29
C LYS A 35 -50.26 -3.52 6.30
N PHE A 36 -50.62 -2.44 5.61
CA PHE A 36 -50.09 -1.11 5.92
C PHE A 36 -50.47 -0.71 7.36
N ARG A 37 -49.54 -0.08 8.07
CA ARG A 37 -49.83 0.97 9.04
C ARG A 37 -48.89 2.15 8.79
N HIS A 38 -49.39 3.34 9.04
CA HIS A 38 -48.79 4.63 8.71
C HIS A 38 -49.01 5.57 9.90
N ASN A 39 -48.19 6.63 10.02
CA ASN A 39 -48.36 7.76 10.93
C ASN A 39 -48.26 7.51 12.47
N PRO A 40 -47.97 8.56 13.28
CA PRO A 40 -47.18 9.78 12.99
C PRO A 40 -46.25 10.19 14.17
N ASN A 41 -45.82 11.46 14.20
CA ASN A 41 -45.08 12.20 15.24
C ASN A 41 -43.55 11.94 15.22
N LEU A 42 -42.66 12.87 14.85
CA LEU A 42 -42.69 14.35 14.75
C LEU A 42 -42.61 15.08 16.11
N GLN A 43 -41.39 15.32 16.61
CA GLN A 43 -40.95 16.62 17.17
C GLN A 43 -39.43 16.66 17.44
N PHE A 44 -38.76 17.73 16.97
CA PHE A 44 -37.51 18.24 17.54
C PHE A 44 -37.84 19.13 18.76
N PRO A 45 -36.84 19.43 19.61
CA PRO A 45 -36.44 20.84 19.68
C PRO A 45 -34.92 21.08 19.56
N PHE A 46 -34.56 22.36 19.45
CA PHE A 46 -33.21 22.93 19.26
C PHE A 46 -32.70 23.60 20.55
N LEU A 47 -31.39 23.91 20.58
CA LEU A 47 -30.71 24.90 21.46
C LEU A 47 -30.61 24.52 22.97
N ASP A 48 -29.72 25.11 23.78
CA ASP A 48 -28.91 26.33 23.58
C ASP A 48 -27.49 26.26 24.23
N LEU A 49 -26.68 27.30 24.01
CA LEU A 49 -25.35 27.51 24.62
C LEU A 49 -25.44 28.15 26.02
N ALA A 50 -24.43 27.93 26.88
CA ALA A 50 -23.87 28.98 27.74
C ALA A 50 -22.52 28.61 28.40
N PHE A 51 -21.68 29.62 28.62
CA PHE A 51 -20.49 29.60 29.51
C PHE A 51 -20.89 29.88 30.97
N SER A 52 -20.09 29.41 31.96
CA SER A 52 -19.31 30.30 32.86
C SER A 52 -18.59 29.55 34.00
N LYS A 53 -17.61 30.24 34.62
CA LYS A 53 -16.87 29.85 35.85
C LYS A 53 -17.36 30.70 37.04
N ILE A 54 -17.16 30.23 38.29
CA ILE A 54 -16.69 31.01 39.46
C ILE A 54 -16.46 30.05 40.67
N ILE A 55 -15.26 29.94 41.28
CA ILE A 55 -14.72 30.62 42.50
C ILE A 55 -15.62 30.34 43.75
N ALA A 56 -15.17 29.91 44.96
CA ALA A 56 -13.97 30.25 45.75
C ALA A 56 -13.53 29.21 46.84
N THR A 57 -12.31 29.39 47.38
CA THR A 57 -11.78 29.25 48.79
C THR A 57 -12.58 28.44 49.86
N THR A 58 -12.03 27.62 50.79
CA THR A 58 -10.98 27.81 51.84
C THR A 58 -10.61 26.44 52.52
N SER A 59 -9.64 26.25 53.44
CA SER A 59 -8.30 26.83 53.77
C SER A 59 -7.69 26.12 55.03
N THR A 60 -6.39 26.33 55.30
CA THR A 60 -5.66 26.19 56.62
C THR A 60 -5.59 24.87 57.43
N ARG A 61 -4.35 24.38 57.59
CA ARG A 61 -3.67 23.87 58.83
C ARG A 61 -4.18 22.57 59.51
N CYS A 62 -3.43 21.88 60.40
CA CYS A 62 -1.97 21.63 60.59
C CYS A 62 -1.81 20.65 61.80
N ASN A 63 -0.57 20.17 62.07
CA ASN A 63 -0.10 19.52 63.33
C ASN A 63 -0.60 18.09 63.65
N ARG A 64 0.14 17.22 64.36
CA ARG A 64 1.62 17.00 64.54
C ARG A 64 1.88 15.79 65.48
N ILE A 65 3.10 15.22 65.46
CA ILE A 65 3.80 14.54 66.61
C ILE A 65 3.22 13.15 67.02
N THR A 66 3.93 12.13 67.55
CA THR A 66 5.27 11.93 68.21
C THR A 66 5.93 10.61 67.71
N CYS A 67 7.24 10.54 67.38
CA CYS A 67 8.38 10.00 68.18
C CYS A 67 8.50 8.45 68.36
N SER A 68 9.69 7.84 68.57
CA SER A 68 11.08 8.35 68.75
C SER A 68 12.20 7.26 68.69
N ALA A 69 13.45 7.72 68.46
CA ALA A 69 14.73 7.17 68.98
C ALA A 69 15.28 5.85 68.40
N ARG A 70 16.61 5.57 68.31
CA ARG A 70 17.89 6.29 68.55
C ARG A 70 19.00 5.51 67.79
N GLY A 71 20.19 6.01 67.43
CA GLY A 71 20.83 7.35 67.50
C GLY A 71 22.38 7.25 67.40
N VAL A 72 23.10 8.38 67.52
CA VAL A 72 24.53 8.52 67.99
C VAL A 72 25.65 8.03 67.02
N SER A 73 26.78 8.74 66.75
CA SER A 73 27.22 10.13 67.05
C SER A 73 28.45 10.62 66.22
N SER A 74 28.83 11.90 66.42
CA SER A 74 30.10 12.63 66.13
C SER A 74 31.38 11.79 65.87
N VAL A 75 32.21 12.09 64.86
CA VAL A 75 33.15 13.25 64.69
C VAL A 75 34.34 13.25 65.67
N GLU A 76 35.57 13.09 65.15
CA GLU A 76 36.77 13.80 65.61
C GLU A 76 37.89 13.82 64.54
N ARG A 77 39.11 14.28 64.87
CA ARG A 77 40.09 14.85 63.90
C ARG A 77 41.55 14.42 64.12
N GLU A 78 42.32 14.52 63.02
CA GLU A 78 43.75 14.88 62.93
C GLU A 78 44.91 13.87 63.17
N VAL A 79 45.84 13.94 62.20
CA VAL A 79 47.30 13.71 62.22
C VAL A 79 47.86 12.30 62.40
N GLY A 80 48.76 11.94 61.46
CA GLY A 80 49.60 10.74 61.48
C GLY A 80 50.38 10.60 60.16
N GLU A 81 51.45 11.38 59.98
CA GLU A 81 52.34 11.21 58.82
C GLU A 81 53.21 9.96 58.94
N MET A 82 53.33 9.19 57.85
CA MET A 82 54.63 8.72 57.32
C MET A 82 54.43 8.12 55.92
N GLY A 83 55.38 8.38 55.02
CA GLY A 83 55.23 8.07 53.59
C GLY A 83 55.78 6.72 53.16
N SER A 84 55.18 6.16 52.10
CA SER A 84 55.87 5.21 51.21
C SER A 84 55.36 5.39 49.78
N GLN A 85 56.28 5.51 48.82
CA GLN A 85 55.92 5.71 47.41
C GLN A 85 55.49 4.39 46.76
N ARG A 86 54.22 4.31 46.34
CA ARG A 86 53.80 3.47 45.20
C ARG A 86 52.82 4.24 44.32
N GLY A 87 53.27 4.62 43.13
CA GLY A 87 52.44 5.26 42.11
C GLY A 87 51.47 4.25 41.48
N GLY A 88 50.32 4.05 42.12
CA GLY A 88 49.21 3.30 41.51
C GLY A 88 48.56 4.12 40.40
N ARG A 89 48.46 3.56 39.19
CA ARG A 89 47.62 4.13 38.13
C ARG A 89 46.17 4.23 38.64
N SER A 90 45.53 5.39 38.47
CA SER A 90 44.12 5.55 38.79
C SER A 90 43.27 4.94 37.69
N GLY A 91 42.73 3.75 37.95
CA GLY A 91 41.83 3.07 37.04
C GLY A 91 40.61 3.92 36.67
N LYS A 92 40.22 3.82 35.40
CA LYS A 92 38.99 4.40 34.85
C LYS A 92 38.00 3.28 34.61
N ALA A 93 36.73 3.53 34.90
CA ALA A 93 35.63 2.64 34.58
C ALA A 93 34.67 3.38 33.64
N LEU A 94 34.36 2.80 32.49
CA LEU A 94 33.33 3.33 31.59
C LEU A 94 31.97 2.76 32.04
N LEU A 95 30.95 3.61 32.15
CA LEU A 95 29.63 3.23 32.63
C LEU A 95 28.56 3.72 31.66
N ARG A 96 27.92 2.78 30.94
CA ARG A 96 26.73 3.05 30.13
C ARG A 96 25.48 2.91 30.99
N VAL A 97 24.88 4.04 31.35
CA VAL A 97 23.63 4.10 32.14
C VAL A 97 22.43 4.22 31.21
N ARG A 98 21.52 3.23 31.27
CA ARG A 98 20.20 3.27 30.63
C ARG A 98 19.10 3.51 31.68
N LEU A 99 18.14 4.37 31.36
CA LEU A 99 16.92 4.60 32.12
C LEU A 99 15.70 4.29 31.25
N ASP A 100 14.90 3.34 31.69
CA ASP A 100 13.71 2.84 31.00
C ASP A 100 12.50 3.70 31.41
N HIS A 101 12.35 4.88 30.80
CA HIS A 101 11.29 5.85 31.13
C HIS A 101 10.88 6.73 29.94
N GLN A 102 9.59 7.05 29.82
CA GLN A 102 9.05 7.97 28.80
C GLN A 102 8.68 9.33 29.42
N VAL A 103 8.77 10.39 28.63
CA VAL A 103 8.47 11.79 29.02
C VAL A 103 7.64 12.47 27.94
N GLU A 104 7.04 13.62 28.24
CA GLU A 104 6.21 14.34 27.25
C GLU A 104 7.06 14.93 26.09
N PHE A 105 6.45 15.07 24.91
CA PHE A 105 7.13 15.60 23.72
C PHE A 105 7.70 17.00 23.98
N GLY A 106 9.04 17.12 23.97
CA GLY A 106 9.76 18.37 24.26
C GLY A 106 10.25 18.52 25.71
N GLU A 107 10.14 17.46 26.52
CA GLU A 107 10.91 17.29 27.76
C GLU A 107 12.16 16.44 27.50
N HIS A 108 13.17 16.50 28.35
CA HIS A 108 14.37 15.65 28.24
C HIS A 108 14.89 15.21 29.61
N VAL A 109 15.45 14.00 29.69
CA VAL A 109 16.03 13.47 30.93
C VAL A 109 17.49 13.91 31.09
N ALA A 110 17.91 14.10 32.33
CA ALA A 110 19.31 14.28 32.71
C ALA A 110 19.65 13.53 34.00
N ILE A 111 20.95 13.24 34.20
CA ILE A 111 21.51 12.73 35.44
C ILE A 111 22.19 13.89 36.20
N LEU A 112 22.08 13.89 37.52
CA LEU A 112 22.94 14.65 38.44
C LEU A 112 23.47 13.71 39.52
N GLY A 113 24.68 13.95 40.02
CA GLY A 113 25.30 13.09 41.03
C GLY A 113 26.51 13.72 41.72
N SER A 114 27.12 12.99 42.65
CA SER A 114 28.15 13.51 43.57
C SER A 114 29.50 13.80 42.90
N CYS A 115 29.93 12.97 41.96
CA CYS A 115 31.20 13.14 41.24
C CYS A 115 31.17 14.34 40.28
N LYS A 116 32.34 14.82 39.85
CA LYS A 116 32.49 16.00 38.98
C LYS A 116 31.92 15.75 37.58
N GLU A 117 31.99 14.50 37.17
CA GLU A 117 31.58 13.96 35.88
C GLU A 117 30.04 13.93 35.77
N LEU A 118 29.36 13.58 36.88
CA LEU A 118 27.91 13.79 37.10
C LEU A 118 27.56 15.20 37.61
N GLY A 119 28.50 16.14 37.49
CA GLY A 119 28.26 17.57 37.71
C GLY A 119 28.12 18.04 39.15
N SER A 120 28.50 17.21 40.14
CA SER A 120 28.51 17.51 41.58
C SER A 120 27.22 18.18 42.08
N TRP A 121 26.08 17.57 41.73
CA TRP A 121 24.71 18.02 42.01
C TRP A 121 24.34 19.44 41.48
N LYS A 122 25.18 20.05 40.64
CA LYS A 122 25.01 21.43 40.14
C LYS A 122 24.89 21.53 38.62
N LYS A 123 25.60 20.68 37.87
CA LYS A 123 25.54 20.62 36.40
C LYS A 123 24.78 19.37 35.98
N LYS A 124 23.76 19.53 35.13
CA LYS A 124 23.06 18.40 34.50
C LYS A 124 23.91 17.71 33.44
N VAL A 125 23.95 16.38 33.45
CA VAL A 125 24.42 15.55 32.33
C VAL A 125 23.20 15.12 31.54
N ALA A 126 23.03 15.63 30.32
CA ALA A 126 21.89 15.25 29.49
C ALA A 126 22.01 13.78 29.05
N MET A 127 20.89 13.07 29.02
CA MET A 127 20.80 11.73 28.44
C MET A 127 20.31 11.83 26.99
N THR A 128 20.73 10.89 26.15
CA THR A 128 20.27 10.75 24.76
C THR A 128 19.16 9.71 24.71
N TRP A 129 18.05 9.98 24.03
CA TRP A 129 17.00 8.98 23.81
C TRP A 129 17.44 7.96 22.75
N THR A 130 17.24 6.67 23.03
CA THR A 130 17.40 5.54 22.10
C THR A 130 16.13 4.69 22.11
N ALA A 131 16.03 3.69 21.23
CA ALA A 131 14.89 2.76 21.19
C ALA A 131 14.69 2.00 22.52
N ASP A 132 15.78 1.79 23.27
CA ASP A 132 15.78 1.04 24.54
C ASP A 132 15.55 1.92 25.78
N GLY A 133 15.50 3.25 25.65
CA GLY A 133 15.34 4.18 26.77
C GLY A 133 16.27 5.40 26.69
N TRP A 134 16.43 6.12 27.79
CA TRP A 134 17.42 7.21 27.89
C TRP A 134 18.79 6.63 28.22
N VAL A 135 19.83 6.97 27.46
CA VAL A 135 21.20 6.47 27.62
C VAL A 135 22.19 7.61 27.93
N SER A 136 23.17 7.34 28.79
CA SER A 136 24.32 8.23 29.02
C SER A 136 25.58 7.39 29.28
N ASP A 137 26.64 7.65 28.51
CA ASP A 137 27.96 7.04 28.71
C ASP A 137 28.82 7.95 29.60
N LEU A 138 29.35 7.39 30.68
CA LEU A 138 30.04 8.11 31.74
C LEU A 138 31.44 7.52 31.98
N GLU A 139 32.48 8.32 31.83
CA GLU A 139 33.84 7.94 32.21
C GLU A 139 34.06 8.30 33.69
N LEU A 140 34.13 7.31 34.58
CA LEU A 140 34.16 7.50 36.04
C LEU A 140 35.45 6.95 36.66
N LYS A 141 35.81 7.48 37.84
CA LYS A 141 36.98 7.01 38.59
C LYS A 141 36.68 5.65 39.24
N GLY A 142 37.38 4.61 38.80
CA GLY A 142 37.17 3.26 39.30
C GLY A 142 37.52 3.11 40.79
N GLY A 143 36.85 2.18 41.46
CA GLY A 143 36.99 1.98 42.91
C GLY A 143 36.37 3.08 43.78
N SER A 144 35.52 3.94 43.24
CA SER A 144 34.79 4.96 43.99
C SER A 144 33.31 4.61 44.18
N GLU A 145 32.71 5.19 45.23
CA GLU A 145 31.28 5.14 45.52
C GLU A 145 30.65 6.45 45.07
N VAL A 146 29.64 6.37 44.20
CA VAL A 146 29.03 7.50 43.51
C VAL A 146 27.54 7.53 43.80
N GLU A 147 27.03 8.70 44.19
CA GLU A 147 25.59 8.94 44.35
C GLU A 147 25.03 9.66 43.12
N TYR A 148 23.81 9.33 42.69
CA TYR A 148 23.14 10.00 41.58
C TYR A 148 21.61 9.95 41.65
N LYS A 149 20.97 10.78 40.82
CA LYS A 149 19.55 10.75 40.49
C LYS A 149 19.28 11.15 39.04
N PHE A 150 18.17 10.67 38.52
CA PHE A 150 17.55 11.16 37.28
C PHE A 150 16.61 12.34 37.54
N VAL A 151 16.54 13.27 36.56
CA VAL A 151 15.58 14.39 36.52
C VAL A 151 14.98 14.52 35.13
N ILE A 152 13.68 14.81 35.06
CA ILE A 152 13.00 15.28 33.85
C ILE A 152 13.07 16.80 33.84
N VAL A 153 13.62 17.37 32.77
CA VAL A 153 13.65 18.81 32.56
C VAL A 153 12.53 19.19 31.61
N LYS A 154 11.58 19.98 32.09
CA LYS A 154 10.39 20.41 31.35
C LYS A 154 10.71 21.56 30.40
N LYS A 155 9.79 21.85 29.45
CA LYS A 155 9.90 22.93 28.45
C LYS A 155 10.21 24.31 29.06
N ASP A 156 9.70 24.58 30.26
CA ASP A 156 9.92 25.83 31.01
C ASP A 156 11.21 25.84 31.85
N LYS A 157 12.08 24.83 31.66
CA LYS A 157 13.32 24.56 32.39
C LYS A 157 13.14 24.19 33.86
N LYS A 158 11.92 23.96 34.37
CA LYS A 158 11.73 23.34 35.69
C LYS A 158 12.19 21.87 35.66
N MET A 159 12.56 21.36 36.83
CA MET A 159 13.03 19.97 37.00
C MET A 159 12.05 19.20 37.87
N ALA A 160 11.58 18.05 37.39
CA ALA A 160 10.96 17.02 38.21
C ALA A 160 12.03 15.96 38.53
N TRP A 161 12.27 15.71 39.81
CA TRP A 161 13.24 14.72 40.27
C TRP A 161 12.56 13.35 40.42
N GLU A 162 13.32 12.26 40.25
CA GLU A 162 12.79 10.94 40.63
C GLU A 162 12.53 10.87 42.15
N GLU A 163 11.46 10.18 42.52
CA GLU A 163 11.07 9.93 43.92
C GLU A 163 12.00 8.90 44.57
N GLY A 164 12.12 8.95 45.90
CA GLY A 164 13.01 8.06 46.67
C GLY A 164 14.32 8.72 47.11
N GLY A 165 15.29 7.90 47.52
CA GLY A 165 16.63 8.34 47.96
C GLY A 165 17.59 8.56 46.78
N ASN A 166 18.83 8.94 47.04
CA ASN A 166 19.88 8.94 46.01
C ASN A 166 20.25 7.48 45.68
N ARG A 167 20.48 7.18 44.40
CA ARG A 167 21.01 5.89 43.95
C ARG A 167 22.50 5.83 44.30
N VAL A 168 22.95 4.75 44.90
CA VAL A 168 24.35 4.55 45.31
C VAL A 168 24.97 3.46 44.45
N LEU A 169 26.09 3.75 43.79
CA LEU A 169 26.81 2.78 42.94
C LEU A 169 28.27 2.66 43.38
N LYS A 170 28.75 1.42 43.53
CA LYS A 170 30.15 1.09 43.83
C LYS A 170 30.84 0.58 42.57
N LEU A 171 31.77 1.36 42.05
CA LEU A 171 32.45 1.04 40.78
C LEU A 171 33.62 0.08 40.99
N PRO A 172 33.80 -0.95 40.13
CA PRO A 172 35.04 -1.70 40.00
C PRO A 172 36.24 -0.80 39.68
N LYS A 173 37.45 -1.34 39.81
CA LYS A 173 38.69 -0.54 39.65
C LYS A 173 38.96 -0.11 38.20
N GLU A 174 38.72 -1.00 37.24
CA GLU A 174 38.90 -0.80 35.80
C GLU A 174 37.85 -1.67 35.06
N GLY A 175 37.47 -1.28 33.84
CA GLY A 175 36.56 -2.04 32.96
C GLY A 175 35.38 -1.22 32.40
N ASP A 176 34.69 -1.79 31.42
CA ASP A 176 33.52 -1.19 30.77
C ASP A 176 32.23 -1.90 31.22
N PHE A 177 31.25 -1.14 31.71
CA PHE A 177 30.07 -1.67 32.38
C PHE A 177 28.76 -1.07 31.89
N GLY A 178 27.74 -1.91 31.71
CA GLY A 178 26.36 -1.53 31.47
C GLY A 178 25.54 -1.49 32.78
N LEU A 179 24.60 -0.55 32.87
CA LEU A 179 23.70 -0.36 33.99
C LEU A 179 22.29 -0.02 33.48
N VAL A 180 21.26 -0.74 33.93
CA VAL A 180 19.85 -0.47 33.57
C VAL A 180 19.07 -0.06 34.82
N CYS A 181 18.30 1.02 34.72
CA CYS A 181 17.55 1.62 35.82
C CYS A 181 16.10 1.91 35.41
N HIS A 182 15.18 1.92 36.37
CA HIS A 182 13.78 2.29 36.16
C HIS A 182 13.39 3.50 37.01
N TRP A 183 12.58 4.41 36.47
CA TRP A 183 12.16 5.63 37.15
C TRP A 183 11.47 5.35 38.51
N ASN A 184 11.76 6.19 39.51
CA ASN A 184 11.33 6.06 40.92
C ASN A 184 11.73 4.74 41.63
N ARG A 185 12.56 3.87 41.03
CA ARG A 185 13.07 2.64 41.66
C ARG A 185 14.48 2.82 42.27
N THR A 186 14.67 3.86 43.09
CA THR A 186 16.00 4.23 43.63
C THR A 186 16.65 3.19 44.56
N GLY A 187 15.91 2.13 44.94
CA GLY A 187 16.39 1.01 45.75
C GLY A 187 16.37 -0.34 45.02
N GLU A 188 16.39 -0.36 43.69
CA GLU A 188 16.57 -1.59 42.91
C GLU A 188 18.02 -2.10 42.98
N ASP A 189 18.19 -3.42 42.97
CA ASP A 189 19.49 -4.09 43.19
C ASP A 189 20.31 -4.12 41.88
N VAL A 190 20.96 -2.99 41.57
CA VAL A 190 21.50 -2.70 40.24
C VAL A 190 22.78 -3.50 39.95
N LYS A 191 22.68 -4.51 39.08
CA LYS A 191 23.83 -5.29 38.62
C LYS A 191 24.59 -4.57 37.51
N LEU A 192 25.90 -4.45 37.69
CA LEU A 192 26.83 -4.05 36.62
C LEU A 192 27.00 -5.22 35.65
N LEU A 193 26.67 -5.01 34.38
CA LEU A 193 26.88 -5.95 33.29
C LEU A 193 28.24 -5.65 32.63
N GLY A 194 29.02 -6.66 32.27
CA GLY A 194 30.23 -6.45 31.46
C GLY A 194 29.88 -6.09 30.02
N LEU A 195 30.63 -5.18 29.41
CA LEU A 195 30.56 -4.87 27.97
C LEU A 195 31.79 -5.44 27.26
N ASP A 196 31.58 -6.30 26.26
CA ASP A 196 32.69 -6.84 25.46
C ASP A 196 33.31 -5.76 24.55
N SER A 197 34.63 -5.60 24.64
CA SER A 197 35.35 -4.47 24.08
C SER A 197 35.68 -4.65 22.58
N SER A 198 34.73 -4.39 21.68
CA SER A 198 34.92 -4.59 20.23
C SER A 198 34.32 -3.53 19.29
N VAL A 199 33.88 -2.36 19.77
CA VAL A 199 33.43 -1.25 18.90
C VAL A 199 34.21 0.04 19.19
N GLY A 200 34.89 0.59 18.18
CA GLY A 200 35.93 1.59 18.42
C GLY A 200 36.34 2.51 17.27
N LYS A 201 35.40 2.99 16.43
CA LYS A 201 35.53 4.26 15.67
C LYS A 201 34.18 4.76 15.16
N ARG A 202 34.11 6.06 14.86
CA ARG A 202 32.95 6.74 14.27
C ARG A 202 33.16 6.88 12.77
N ASP A 203 32.07 6.87 12.02
CA ASP A 203 31.87 7.74 10.86
C ASP A 203 30.38 8.14 10.81
N ASP A 204 30.09 9.40 10.47
CA ASP A 204 28.73 9.97 10.49
C ASP A 204 28.05 9.81 9.12
N VAL A 205 27.14 8.82 8.99
CA VAL A 205 26.13 8.77 7.91
C VAL A 205 24.78 8.39 8.51
N GLY A 206 23.76 9.23 8.27
CA GLY A 206 22.41 9.03 8.79
C GLY A 206 21.64 7.94 8.04
N ASN A 207 21.94 6.67 8.31
CA ASN A 207 21.20 5.52 7.78
C ASN A 207 20.08 5.08 8.75
N TRP A 208 18.88 4.76 8.25
CA TRP A 208 17.69 4.47 9.06
C TRP A 208 17.64 3.01 9.58
N SER A 209 18.80 2.43 9.88
CA SER A 209 18.98 1.01 10.21
C SER A 209 19.31 0.79 11.69
N ALA A 210 18.37 1.16 12.58
CA ALA A 210 18.56 1.10 14.03
C ALA A 210 17.28 0.85 14.86
N VAL A 211 16.36 0.02 14.35
CA VAL A 211 15.37 -0.67 15.19
C VAL A 211 15.40 -2.15 14.82
N ALA A 212 15.88 -2.96 15.75
CA ALA A 212 16.14 -4.41 15.71
C ALA A 212 15.68 -5.20 14.47
N GLU A 213 16.63 -5.91 13.88
CA GLU A 213 16.37 -7.23 13.30
C GLU A 213 15.75 -8.13 14.38
N VAL A 214 14.42 -8.26 14.37
CA VAL A 214 13.78 -9.51 14.83
C VAL A 214 13.81 -10.47 13.63
N VAL A 215 15.03 -10.83 13.20
CA VAL A 215 15.24 -11.99 12.35
C VAL A 215 14.87 -13.20 13.20
N ALA A 216 13.81 -13.91 12.81
CA ALA A 216 13.51 -15.21 13.39
C ALA A 216 14.75 -16.10 13.20
N PRO A 217 15.42 -16.54 14.29
CA PRO A 217 16.67 -17.26 14.17
C PRO A 217 16.45 -18.56 13.40
N VAL A 218 17.38 -18.86 12.49
CA VAL A 218 17.36 -20.05 11.66
C VAL A 218 17.23 -21.27 12.57
N VAL A 219 16.23 -22.12 12.31
CA VAL A 219 16.05 -23.37 13.06
C VAL A 219 17.18 -24.33 12.68
N ALA A 220 18.30 -24.23 13.40
CA ALA A 220 19.21 -25.34 13.57
C ALA A 220 18.44 -26.51 14.21
N GLU A 221 18.64 -27.72 13.71
CA GLU A 221 17.97 -28.93 14.22
C GLU A 221 18.40 -29.19 15.67
N GLY A 222 17.53 -28.78 16.62
CA GLY A 222 17.83 -28.77 18.07
C GLY A 222 17.51 -27.44 18.79
N GLY A 223 17.16 -26.37 18.07
CA GLY A 223 16.66 -25.12 18.66
C GLY A 223 15.23 -25.21 19.21
N PRO A 224 14.79 -24.25 20.06
CA PRO A 224 13.41 -24.16 20.53
C PRO A 224 12.45 -23.88 19.36
N SER A 225 11.22 -24.39 19.41
CA SER A 225 10.31 -24.29 18.27
C SER A 225 9.96 -22.83 17.93
N PRO A 226 9.61 -22.51 16.66
CA PRO A 226 9.13 -21.18 16.29
C PRO A 226 7.94 -20.72 17.15
N PHE A 227 7.10 -21.68 17.55
CA PHE A 227 5.96 -21.45 18.45
C PHE A 227 6.38 -20.93 19.84
N VAL A 228 7.47 -21.45 20.41
CA VAL A 228 8.03 -20.95 21.68
C VAL A 228 8.67 -19.56 21.50
N GLN A 229 9.22 -19.26 20.32
CA GLN A 229 9.88 -17.98 20.06
C GLN A 229 8.88 -16.81 19.92
N GLU A 230 7.66 -17.05 19.41
CA GLU A 230 6.58 -16.05 19.37
C GLU A 230 5.86 -15.85 20.72
N TRP A 231 6.16 -16.65 21.75
CA TRP A 231 5.36 -16.68 22.99
C TRP A 231 5.52 -15.41 23.85
N GLN A 232 4.45 -14.62 23.94
CA GLN A 232 4.34 -13.41 24.76
C GLN A 232 3.50 -13.62 26.03
N GLY A 233 3.01 -14.85 26.25
CA GLY A 233 2.28 -15.23 27.45
C GLY A 233 3.17 -15.41 28.69
N ARG A 234 2.59 -15.98 29.75
CA ARG A 234 3.33 -16.27 30.99
C ARG A 234 4.35 -17.38 30.74
N ALA A 235 5.53 -17.28 31.34
CA ALA A 235 6.55 -18.33 31.30
C ALA A 235 6.06 -19.63 31.97
N ALA A 236 6.58 -20.78 31.53
CA ALA A 236 6.19 -22.09 32.06
C ALA A 236 6.42 -22.18 33.58
N SER A 237 5.39 -22.61 34.31
CA SER A 237 5.40 -22.74 35.77
C SER A 237 5.12 -24.19 36.15
N PHE A 238 6.12 -24.87 36.72
CA PHE A 238 6.02 -26.27 37.10
C PHE A 238 5.35 -26.40 38.49
N MET A 239 4.19 -27.05 38.53
CA MET A 239 3.36 -27.17 39.73
C MET A 239 3.54 -28.54 40.40
N ARG A 240 3.78 -28.55 41.71
CA ARG A 240 3.92 -29.76 42.53
C ARG A 240 2.61 -30.23 43.20
N SER A 241 1.57 -29.40 43.12
CA SER A 241 0.24 -29.58 43.73
C SER A 241 -0.84 -29.01 42.81
N ASN A 242 -2.12 -29.29 43.06
CA ASN A 242 -3.25 -28.66 42.36
C ASN A 242 -3.53 -27.21 42.85
N GLU A 243 -2.49 -26.39 43.01
CA GLU A 243 -2.62 -24.97 43.38
C GLU A 243 -3.02 -24.11 42.16
N HIS A 244 -4.21 -24.40 41.64
CA HIS A 244 -4.88 -23.59 40.61
C HIS A 244 -5.32 -22.25 41.25
N VAL A 245 -4.39 -21.30 41.42
CA VAL A 245 -4.72 -19.94 41.89
C VAL A 245 -5.65 -19.32 40.85
N ASN A 246 -6.89 -19.06 41.25
CA ASN A 246 -7.99 -18.74 40.34
C ASN A 246 -7.94 -17.27 39.86
N ARG A 247 -6.89 -16.94 39.08
CA ARG A 247 -6.48 -15.58 38.67
C ARG A 247 -7.24 -15.02 37.46
N GLU A 248 -8.30 -15.68 37.00
CA GLU A 248 -9.19 -15.13 35.96
C GLU A 248 -9.79 -13.77 36.40
N SER A 249 -9.92 -13.55 37.71
CA SER A 249 -10.29 -12.28 38.35
C SER A 249 -9.34 -11.09 38.08
N GLU A 250 -8.15 -11.33 37.54
CA GLU A 250 -7.23 -10.27 37.09
C GLU A 250 -7.67 -9.65 35.75
N ARG A 251 -8.42 -10.38 34.92
CA ARG A 251 -8.82 -9.94 33.57
C ARG A 251 -10.10 -9.10 33.62
N ARG A 252 -10.11 -8.00 32.86
CA ARG A 252 -11.25 -7.09 32.73
C ARG A 252 -11.71 -7.05 31.29
N TRP A 253 -12.99 -7.33 31.06
CA TRP A 253 -13.65 -7.12 29.78
C TRP A 253 -14.25 -5.71 29.78
N ASN A 254 -13.94 -4.91 28.76
CA ASN A 254 -14.57 -3.60 28.54
C ASN A 254 -15.54 -3.71 27.35
N MET A 255 -16.82 -3.42 27.57
CA MET A 255 -17.85 -3.47 26.53
C MET A 255 -18.31 -2.07 26.07
N ASP A 256 -17.64 -1.01 26.56
CA ASP A 256 -18.02 0.37 26.30
C ASP A 256 -17.65 0.76 24.86
N GLY A 257 -18.66 0.92 24.01
CA GLY A 257 -18.50 1.23 22.58
C GLY A 257 -18.28 0.01 21.69
N LEU A 258 -18.71 -1.18 22.13
CA LEU A 258 -18.82 -2.37 21.27
C LEU A 258 -20.22 -2.52 20.67
N ASP A 259 -20.23 -3.07 19.46
CA ASP A 259 -21.37 -3.24 18.57
C ASP A 259 -21.19 -4.54 17.74
N GLY A 260 -22.29 -5.02 17.15
CA GLY A 260 -22.29 -6.12 16.18
C GLY A 260 -21.49 -7.36 16.59
N LEU A 261 -20.68 -7.85 15.65
CA LEU A 261 -19.85 -9.05 15.82
C LEU A 261 -18.76 -8.90 16.91
N ALA A 262 -18.28 -7.67 17.16
CA ALA A 262 -17.29 -7.39 18.20
C ALA A 262 -17.85 -7.66 19.59
N LEU A 263 -19.07 -7.17 19.86
CA LEU A 263 -19.76 -7.42 21.13
C LEU A 263 -20.03 -8.92 21.31
N LYS A 264 -20.58 -9.58 20.28
CA LYS A 264 -20.85 -11.04 20.30
C LYS A 264 -19.62 -11.86 20.67
N LEU A 265 -18.45 -11.57 20.07
CA LEU A 265 -17.22 -12.31 20.37
C LEU A 265 -16.67 -12.02 21.78
N VAL A 266 -16.77 -10.77 22.27
CA VAL A 266 -16.30 -10.40 23.61
C VAL A 266 -17.19 -10.98 24.72
N GLU A 267 -18.51 -10.99 24.53
CA GLU A 267 -19.45 -11.68 25.43
C GLU A 267 -19.22 -13.19 25.45
N ALA A 268 -18.92 -13.79 24.29
CA ALA A 268 -18.61 -15.20 24.17
C ALA A 268 -17.26 -15.56 24.82
N ASP A 269 -16.18 -14.79 24.59
CA ASP A 269 -14.87 -14.97 25.25
C ASP A 269 -14.98 -14.95 26.79
N ARG A 270 -15.83 -14.06 27.33
CA ARG A 270 -16.13 -13.99 28.78
C ARG A 270 -16.75 -15.28 29.35
N SER A 271 -17.36 -16.12 28.50
CA SER A 271 -17.87 -17.45 28.86
C SER A 271 -16.91 -18.61 28.48
N ALA A 272 -15.91 -18.32 27.66
CA ALA A 272 -15.01 -19.27 27.03
C ALA A 272 -13.66 -19.36 27.76
N ARG A 273 -13.66 -20.03 28.93
CA ARG A 273 -12.46 -20.18 29.78
C ARG A 273 -11.32 -20.98 29.12
N ASN A 274 -11.66 -22.15 28.60
CA ASN A 274 -10.75 -23.15 28.03
C ASN A 274 -10.65 -23.04 26.50
N TRP A 275 -9.57 -23.58 25.92
CA TRP A 275 -9.21 -23.35 24.52
C TRP A 275 -10.27 -23.85 23.55
N TRP A 276 -10.84 -25.05 23.74
CA TRP A 276 -11.93 -25.53 22.88
C TRP A 276 -13.14 -24.59 22.89
N ARG A 277 -13.47 -23.91 24.00
CA ARG A 277 -14.55 -22.92 23.99
C ARG A 277 -14.19 -21.71 23.15
N LYS A 278 -12.93 -21.25 23.20
CA LYS A 278 -12.46 -20.14 22.36
C LYS A 278 -12.50 -20.50 20.87
N LEU A 279 -12.18 -21.75 20.52
CA LEU A 279 -12.40 -22.30 19.18
C LEU A 279 -13.90 -22.38 18.84
N ASP A 280 -14.76 -22.78 19.79
CA ASP A 280 -16.23 -22.80 19.64
C ASP A 280 -16.77 -21.39 19.32
N VAL A 281 -16.24 -20.32 19.96
CA VAL A 281 -16.58 -18.92 19.64
C VAL A 281 -16.26 -18.57 18.19
N VAL A 282 -15.08 -18.98 17.69
CA VAL A 282 -14.68 -18.75 16.29
C VAL A 282 -15.57 -19.54 15.33
N ARG A 283 -15.87 -20.81 15.64
CA ARG A 283 -16.85 -21.60 14.88
C ARG A 283 -18.19 -20.89 14.81
N ASP A 284 -18.71 -20.39 15.94
CA ASP A 284 -20.04 -19.76 16.00
C ASP A 284 -20.05 -18.32 15.47
N LEU A 285 -18.88 -17.78 15.08
CA LEU A 285 -18.75 -16.55 14.30
C LEU A 285 -18.72 -16.81 12.80
N LEU A 286 -18.05 -17.89 12.36
CA LEU A 286 -17.82 -18.21 10.94
C LEU A 286 -18.84 -19.19 10.33
N VAL A 287 -19.33 -20.17 11.09
CA VAL A 287 -20.22 -21.23 10.59
C VAL A 287 -21.68 -20.75 10.61
N GLY A 288 -22.07 -20.05 9.54
CA GLY A 288 -23.42 -19.58 9.32
C GLY A 288 -23.61 -18.97 7.94
N SER A 289 -24.86 -18.62 7.61
CA SER A 289 -25.15 -17.80 6.42
C SER A 289 -25.02 -16.33 6.80
N LEU A 290 -23.79 -15.82 6.88
CA LEU A 290 -23.51 -14.39 6.99
C LEU A 290 -23.89 -13.69 5.67
N GLU A 291 -24.28 -12.42 5.74
CA GLU A 291 -24.30 -11.55 4.56
C GLU A 291 -22.84 -11.18 4.19
N THR A 292 -22.61 -10.79 2.93
CA THR A 292 -21.25 -10.65 2.38
C THR A 292 -20.40 -9.63 3.17
N ASP A 293 -21.03 -8.56 3.67
CA ASP A 293 -20.36 -7.51 4.44
C ASP A 293 -19.97 -7.99 5.86
N ASP A 294 -20.81 -8.83 6.48
CA ASP A 294 -20.53 -9.46 7.79
C ASP A 294 -19.40 -10.50 7.70
N ARG A 295 -19.24 -11.17 6.54
CA ARG A 295 -18.24 -12.24 6.34
C ARG A 295 -16.82 -11.76 6.62
N LEU A 296 -16.43 -10.64 6.04
CA LEU A 296 -15.07 -10.10 6.18
C LEU A 296 -14.80 -9.65 7.62
N GLU A 297 -15.77 -9.02 8.30
CA GLU A 297 -15.61 -8.63 9.71
C GLU A 297 -15.52 -9.85 10.65
N ALA A 298 -16.29 -10.91 10.39
CA ALA A 298 -16.19 -12.18 11.11
C ALA A 298 -14.80 -12.84 10.96
N LEU A 299 -14.25 -12.84 9.74
CA LEU A 299 -12.90 -13.33 9.47
C LEU A 299 -11.84 -12.48 10.20
N ILE A 300 -11.94 -11.14 10.14
CA ILE A 300 -10.97 -10.23 10.77
C ILE A 300 -10.93 -10.47 12.28
N TYR A 301 -12.05 -10.43 12.99
CA TYR A 301 -12.05 -10.69 14.44
C TYR A 301 -11.56 -12.11 14.79
N SER A 302 -11.89 -13.12 13.97
CA SER A 302 -11.40 -14.48 14.16
C SER A 302 -9.87 -14.55 14.09
N SER A 303 -9.25 -13.89 13.11
CA SER A 303 -7.79 -13.87 12.94
C SER A 303 -7.07 -13.18 14.10
N ILE A 304 -7.55 -12.00 14.54
CA ILE A 304 -6.98 -11.23 15.65
C ILE A 304 -7.09 -12.02 16.96
N TYR A 305 -8.28 -12.57 17.24
CA TYR A 305 -8.55 -13.32 18.46
C TYR A 305 -7.70 -14.59 18.54
N LEU A 306 -7.57 -15.34 17.45
CA LEU A 306 -6.74 -16.55 17.40
C LEU A 306 -5.24 -16.27 17.50
N LYS A 307 -4.71 -15.25 16.81
CA LYS A 307 -3.28 -14.88 16.93
C LYS A 307 -2.94 -14.50 18.38
N TRP A 308 -3.81 -13.73 19.06
CA TRP A 308 -3.63 -13.37 20.48
C TRP A 308 -3.77 -14.54 21.47
N ILE A 309 -4.56 -15.57 21.15
CA ILE A 309 -4.57 -16.83 21.91
C ILE A 309 -3.25 -17.57 21.72
N ASN A 310 -2.79 -17.73 20.47
CA ASN A 310 -1.60 -18.52 20.16
C ASN A 310 -0.31 -17.92 20.71
N ILE A 311 -0.14 -16.59 20.70
CA ILE A 311 1.02 -15.95 21.35
C ILE A 311 0.86 -15.79 22.87
N GLY A 312 -0.22 -16.32 23.47
CA GLY A 312 -0.42 -16.36 24.92
C GLY A 312 -0.89 -15.04 25.57
N GLN A 313 -1.28 -14.04 24.78
CA GLN A 313 -1.85 -12.78 25.29
C GLN A 313 -3.29 -12.96 25.78
N ILE A 314 -4.06 -13.90 25.20
CA ILE A 314 -5.35 -14.37 25.72
C ILE A 314 -5.13 -15.76 26.34
N PRO A 315 -5.02 -15.87 27.68
CA PRO A 315 -4.74 -17.16 28.34
C PRO A 315 -5.94 -18.12 28.29
N CYS A 316 -5.65 -19.42 28.27
CA CYS A 316 -6.62 -20.50 28.33
C CYS A 316 -6.61 -21.16 29.73
N PHE A 317 -7.71 -21.00 30.47
CA PHE A 317 -7.86 -21.52 31.83
C PHE A 317 -8.58 -22.89 31.86
N GLU A 318 -8.24 -23.71 32.85
CA GLU A 318 -9.02 -24.93 33.15
C GLU A 318 -10.41 -24.59 33.67
N ASP A 319 -11.43 -25.33 33.21
CA ASP A 319 -12.67 -25.51 33.98
C ASP A 319 -12.66 -26.90 34.64
N GLY A 320 -13.65 -27.17 35.51
CA GLY A 320 -13.77 -28.46 36.19
C GLY A 320 -14.22 -29.62 35.28
N GLY A 321 -14.19 -29.44 33.96
CA GLY A 321 -14.61 -30.43 32.97
C GLY A 321 -13.49 -31.39 32.56
N HIS A 322 -13.88 -32.54 32.03
CA HIS A 322 -12.97 -33.47 31.36
C HIS A 322 -13.15 -33.38 29.85
N HIS A 323 -12.43 -32.44 29.21
CA HIS A 323 -12.45 -32.27 27.76
C HIS A 323 -11.09 -32.66 27.16
N ARG A 324 -11.11 -33.71 26.33
CA ARG A 324 -9.91 -34.26 25.66
C ARG A 324 -9.53 -33.42 24.42
N PRO A 325 -8.29 -33.56 23.93
CA PRO A 325 -7.82 -32.90 22.69
C PRO A 325 -8.75 -33.10 21.48
N ASN A 326 -9.43 -34.24 21.38
CA ASN A 326 -10.32 -34.55 20.25
C ASN A 326 -11.47 -33.56 20.03
N ARG A 327 -11.95 -32.89 21.08
CA ARG A 327 -12.95 -31.81 20.91
C ARG A 327 -12.37 -30.60 20.18
N HIS A 328 -11.10 -30.27 20.43
CA HIS A 328 -10.39 -29.16 19.79
C HIS A 328 -10.14 -29.48 18.31
N ALA A 329 -9.71 -30.70 18.02
CA ALA A 329 -9.57 -31.23 16.66
C ALA A 329 -10.90 -31.18 15.88
N GLU A 330 -12.01 -31.60 16.49
CA GLU A 330 -13.32 -31.59 15.82
C GLU A 330 -13.82 -30.17 15.49
N ILE A 331 -13.64 -29.22 16.42
CA ILE A 331 -14.01 -27.81 16.16
C ILE A 331 -13.10 -27.20 15.08
N SER A 332 -11.79 -27.51 15.14
CA SER A 332 -10.81 -27.12 14.12
C SER A 332 -11.19 -27.63 12.72
N ARG A 333 -11.61 -28.89 12.60
CA ARG A 333 -12.11 -29.49 11.34
C ARG A 333 -13.30 -28.72 10.77
N LEU A 334 -14.24 -28.31 11.60
CA LEU A 334 -15.41 -27.53 11.19
C LEU A 334 -15.03 -26.12 10.71
N ILE A 335 -14.15 -25.43 11.44
CA ILE A 335 -13.63 -24.11 11.04
C ILE A 335 -12.86 -24.23 9.72
N PHE A 336 -11.93 -25.17 9.61
CA PHE A 336 -11.12 -25.39 8.40
C PHE A 336 -11.98 -25.66 7.16
N ARG A 337 -13.02 -26.49 7.29
CA ARG A 337 -13.95 -26.77 6.20
C ARG A 337 -14.69 -25.51 5.73
N GLU A 338 -15.04 -24.62 6.65
CA GLU A 338 -15.74 -23.37 6.32
C GLU A 338 -14.80 -22.33 5.69
N LEU A 339 -13.56 -22.21 6.17
CA LEU A 339 -12.52 -21.37 5.55
C LEU A 339 -12.25 -21.81 4.10
N GLU A 340 -12.04 -23.11 3.87
CA GLU A 340 -11.87 -23.66 2.51
C GLU A 340 -13.15 -23.53 1.66
N ARG A 341 -14.35 -23.54 2.26
CA ARG A 341 -15.60 -23.24 1.54
C ARG A 341 -15.63 -21.80 1.05
N ILE A 342 -15.13 -20.84 1.85
CA ILE A 342 -15.07 -19.42 1.49
C ILE A 342 -13.97 -19.16 0.46
N SER A 343 -12.76 -19.67 0.65
CA SER A 343 -11.60 -19.45 -0.25
C SER A 343 -11.83 -19.81 -1.72
N TYR A 344 -12.79 -20.68 -2.02
CA TYR A 344 -13.13 -21.13 -3.38
C TYR A 344 -14.58 -20.79 -3.80
N GLN A 345 -15.22 -19.83 -3.13
CA GLN A 345 -16.46 -19.18 -3.61
C GLN A 345 -16.15 -18.17 -4.73
N LYS A 346 -17.11 -17.97 -5.64
CA LYS A 346 -16.94 -17.05 -6.79
C LYS A 346 -16.96 -15.58 -6.41
N ASP A 347 -17.47 -15.28 -5.22
CA ASP A 347 -17.64 -13.97 -4.60
C ASP A 347 -16.65 -13.76 -3.43
N ALA A 348 -15.63 -14.62 -3.30
CA ALA A 348 -14.54 -14.42 -2.35
C ALA A 348 -13.71 -13.19 -2.74
N SER A 349 -13.57 -12.23 -1.82
CA SER A 349 -12.74 -11.05 -2.06
C SER A 349 -11.26 -11.35 -1.79
N PRO A 350 -10.32 -10.57 -2.38
CA PRO A 350 -8.91 -10.65 -2.00
C PRO A 350 -8.69 -10.44 -0.50
N GLN A 351 -9.50 -9.58 0.15
CA GLN A 351 -9.45 -9.36 1.60
C GLN A 351 -9.84 -10.62 2.39
N ASP A 352 -10.88 -11.35 1.98
CA ASP A 352 -11.28 -12.61 2.62
C ASP A 352 -10.09 -13.60 2.59
N ILE A 353 -9.47 -13.80 1.43
CA ILE A 353 -8.34 -14.73 1.24
C ILE A 353 -7.15 -14.35 2.14
N LEU A 354 -6.74 -13.07 2.13
CA LEU A 354 -5.61 -12.59 2.96
C LEU A 354 -5.83 -12.82 4.46
N VAL A 355 -7.08 -12.69 4.94
CA VAL A 355 -7.42 -12.91 6.35
C VAL A 355 -7.54 -14.41 6.68
N ILE A 356 -8.13 -15.21 5.78
CA ILE A 356 -8.23 -16.68 5.92
C ILE A 356 -6.84 -17.32 6.04
N ARG A 357 -5.86 -16.87 5.25
CA ARG A 357 -4.46 -17.33 5.34
C ARG A 357 -3.86 -17.17 6.74
N LYS A 358 -4.23 -16.10 7.46
CA LYS A 358 -3.77 -15.84 8.84
C LYS A 358 -4.48 -16.70 9.90
N ILE A 359 -5.65 -17.25 9.58
CA ILE A 359 -6.40 -18.15 10.49
C ILE A 359 -5.83 -19.58 10.44
N HIS A 360 -5.46 -20.09 9.26
CA HIS A 360 -5.06 -21.50 9.10
C HIS A 360 -3.93 -21.98 10.04
N PRO A 361 -2.82 -21.24 10.27
CA PRO A 361 -1.76 -21.63 11.21
C PRO A 361 -2.21 -21.65 12.68
N CYS A 362 -3.35 -21.04 13.02
CA CYS A 362 -3.84 -20.96 14.39
C CYS A 362 -4.74 -22.14 14.80
N LEU A 363 -4.96 -23.11 13.91
CA LEU A 363 -5.90 -24.22 14.12
C LEU A 363 -5.14 -25.53 14.47
N PRO A 364 -5.55 -26.28 15.52
CA PRO A 364 -4.94 -27.57 15.85
C PRO A 364 -5.18 -28.62 14.76
N SER A 365 -4.33 -29.64 14.75
CA SER A 365 -4.40 -30.76 13.84
C SER A 365 -5.61 -31.65 14.10
N PHE A 366 -6.29 -32.08 13.04
CA PHE A 366 -7.46 -32.97 13.13
C PHE A 366 -7.30 -34.30 12.40
N LYS A 367 -6.07 -34.85 12.43
CA LYS A 367 -5.80 -36.25 12.09
C LYS A 367 -6.71 -37.21 12.88
N SER A 368 -6.94 -38.39 12.32
CA SER A 368 -7.68 -39.51 12.94
C SER A 368 -7.18 -39.85 14.35
N GLU A 369 -5.88 -39.77 14.58
CA GLU A 369 -5.23 -39.99 15.88
C GLU A 369 -5.65 -38.97 16.95
N PHE A 370 -5.90 -37.72 16.55
CA PHE A 370 -6.33 -36.65 17.45
C PHE A 370 -7.84 -36.57 17.61
N THR A 371 -8.62 -36.91 16.57
CA THR A 371 -10.10 -37.00 16.67
C THR A 371 -10.60 -38.27 17.38
N ALA A 372 -9.72 -39.27 17.58
CA ALA A 372 -10.00 -40.47 18.36
C ALA A 372 -10.53 -40.17 19.78
N SER A 373 -11.20 -41.14 20.41
CA SER A 373 -11.84 -40.94 21.73
C SER A 373 -10.86 -40.74 22.89
N VAL A 374 -9.60 -41.15 22.73
CA VAL A 374 -8.55 -41.10 23.76
C VAL A 374 -7.18 -40.74 23.13
N PRO A 375 -6.96 -39.49 22.68
CA PRO A 375 -5.69 -39.07 22.07
C PRO A 375 -4.64 -38.72 23.14
N LEU A 376 -3.36 -38.58 22.72
CA LEU A 376 -2.21 -38.16 23.53
C LEU A 376 -2.03 -38.96 24.85
N THR A 377 -2.26 -40.27 24.83
CA THR A 377 -2.19 -41.12 26.03
C THR A 377 -0.78 -41.26 26.62
N ARG A 378 0.28 -41.09 25.83
CA ARG A 378 1.68 -41.38 26.23
C ARG A 378 2.11 -40.64 27.50
N ILE A 379 1.65 -39.39 27.69
CA ILE A 379 1.97 -38.59 28.88
C ILE A 379 1.45 -39.19 30.19
N ARG A 380 0.32 -39.93 30.16
CA ARG A 380 -0.15 -40.70 31.32
C ARG A 380 0.87 -41.77 31.69
N ASP A 381 1.34 -42.52 30.70
CA ASP A 381 2.19 -43.69 30.95
C ASP A 381 3.60 -43.26 31.37
N ILE A 382 4.13 -42.18 30.78
CA ILE A 382 5.31 -41.45 31.26
C ILE A 382 5.15 -41.02 32.73
N ALA A 383 4.04 -40.37 33.08
CA ALA A 383 3.79 -39.88 34.44
C ALA A 383 3.53 -40.99 35.48
N HIS A 384 3.41 -42.27 35.06
CA HIS A 384 3.27 -43.41 35.97
C HIS A 384 4.57 -44.23 36.15
N ARG A 385 5.63 -43.95 35.38
CA ARG A 385 6.94 -44.64 35.45
C ARG A 385 7.59 -44.62 36.84
N ASN A 386 8.39 -45.65 37.13
CA ASN A 386 9.06 -45.84 38.42
C ASN A 386 10.55 -45.45 38.42
N ASP A 387 11.12 -45.15 37.26
CA ASP A 387 12.52 -44.77 37.05
C ASP A 387 12.73 -43.24 36.97
N ILE A 388 11.79 -42.45 37.52
CA ILE A 388 11.87 -40.98 37.60
C ILE A 388 11.65 -40.49 39.04
N PRO A 389 12.31 -39.39 39.48
CA PRO A 389 12.12 -38.81 40.81
C PRO A 389 10.66 -38.44 41.11
N HIS A 390 10.23 -38.58 42.36
CA HIS A 390 8.84 -38.32 42.77
C HIS A 390 8.41 -36.88 42.47
N ASP A 391 9.27 -35.90 42.72
CA ASP A 391 9.04 -34.48 42.41
C ASP A 391 8.75 -34.27 40.93
N LEU A 392 9.60 -34.80 40.04
CA LEU A 392 9.42 -34.72 38.59
C LEU A 392 8.13 -35.43 38.15
N LYS A 393 7.81 -36.58 38.75
CA LYS A 393 6.59 -37.34 38.50
C LYS A 393 5.32 -36.52 38.85
N GLN A 394 5.32 -35.79 39.96
CA GLN A 394 4.23 -34.87 40.29
C GLN A 394 4.22 -33.65 39.37
N GLU A 395 5.37 -33.06 39.04
CA GLU A 395 5.44 -31.89 38.15
C GLU A 395 4.93 -32.19 36.74
N ILE A 396 5.30 -33.33 36.13
CA ILE A 396 4.76 -33.79 34.84
C ILE A 396 3.24 -34.02 34.94
N LYS A 397 2.79 -34.69 36.01
CA LYS A 397 1.38 -34.99 36.23
C LYS A 397 0.52 -33.74 36.39
N HIS A 398 0.95 -32.79 37.22
CA HIS A 398 0.16 -31.60 37.57
C HIS A 398 0.31 -30.46 36.54
N THR A 399 1.47 -30.31 35.90
CA THR A 399 1.69 -29.26 34.89
C THR A 399 1.20 -29.64 33.50
N ILE A 400 1.34 -30.92 33.10
CA ILE A 400 1.09 -31.37 31.72
C ILE A 400 -0.08 -32.38 31.66
N GLN A 401 0.03 -33.52 32.35
CA GLN A 401 -0.92 -34.63 32.20
C GLN A 401 -2.36 -34.27 32.61
N ASN A 402 -2.54 -33.64 33.77
CA ASN A 402 -3.86 -33.23 34.26
C ASN A 402 -4.48 -32.15 33.36
N LYS A 403 -3.64 -31.23 32.85
CA LYS A 403 -4.06 -30.09 32.04
C LYS A 403 -4.60 -30.56 30.68
N LEU A 404 -3.81 -31.35 29.93
CA LEU A 404 -4.23 -31.95 28.65
C LEU A 404 -5.47 -32.88 28.75
N HIS A 405 -5.79 -33.42 29.93
CA HIS A 405 -6.99 -34.23 30.20
C HIS A 405 -8.23 -33.40 30.61
N ARG A 406 -8.14 -32.06 30.67
CA ARG A 406 -9.20 -31.13 31.08
C ARG A 406 -9.39 -29.99 30.06
N ASN A 407 -8.28 -29.33 29.72
CA ASN A 407 -8.13 -28.22 28.79
C ASN A 407 -6.71 -28.29 28.21
N ALA A 408 -6.57 -28.82 27.00
CA ALA A 408 -5.36 -28.59 26.22
C ALA A 408 -5.36 -27.13 25.74
N GLY A 409 -4.25 -26.41 25.91
CA GLY A 409 -4.09 -25.05 25.42
C GLY A 409 -2.66 -24.81 24.95
N PRO A 410 -2.38 -23.76 24.17
CA PRO A 410 -1.05 -23.57 23.58
C PRO A 410 0.07 -23.40 24.62
N GLU A 411 -0.27 -23.01 25.86
CA GLU A 411 0.63 -23.02 27.02
C GLU A 411 1.28 -24.40 27.27
N ASP A 412 0.61 -25.50 26.90
CA ASP A 412 1.04 -26.87 27.19
C ASP A 412 2.22 -27.29 26.33
N LEU A 413 2.34 -26.77 25.10
CA LEU A 413 3.52 -26.98 24.26
C LEU A 413 4.73 -26.26 24.87
N ILE A 414 4.56 -24.99 25.28
CA ILE A 414 5.59 -24.21 25.98
C ILE A 414 6.07 -24.92 27.26
N ALA A 415 5.14 -25.43 28.07
CA ALA A 415 5.45 -26.16 29.29
C ALA A 415 6.14 -27.51 29.01
N THR A 416 5.81 -28.17 27.90
CA THR A 416 6.42 -29.45 27.49
C THR A 416 7.82 -29.24 26.91
N GLU A 417 8.07 -28.21 26.12
CA GLU A 417 9.42 -27.85 25.64
C GLU A 417 10.32 -27.42 26.80
N ALA A 418 9.83 -26.59 27.73
CA ALA A 418 10.57 -26.22 28.93
C ALA A 418 10.87 -27.44 29.84
N MET A 419 9.96 -28.43 29.89
CA MET A 419 10.20 -29.69 30.59
C MET A 419 11.27 -30.55 29.87
N LEU A 420 11.18 -30.67 28.54
CA LEU A 420 12.12 -31.43 27.72
C LEU A 420 13.54 -30.86 27.84
N ALA A 421 13.70 -29.54 27.65
CA ALA A 421 14.97 -28.84 27.80
C ALA A 421 15.57 -28.96 29.22
N ARG A 422 14.74 -29.16 30.25
CA ARG A 422 15.20 -29.43 31.61
C ARG A 422 15.73 -30.86 31.77
N ILE A 423 15.03 -31.88 31.26
CA ILE A 423 15.45 -33.29 31.40
C ILE A 423 16.59 -33.68 30.45
N THR A 424 16.82 -32.95 29.36
CA THR A 424 17.97 -33.17 28.45
C THR A 424 19.23 -32.37 28.84
N LYS A 425 19.13 -31.42 29.79
CA LYS A 425 20.22 -30.50 30.15
C LYS A 425 21.49 -31.21 30.62
N ASN A 426 21.33 -32.30 31.37
CA ASN A 426 22.43 -33.10 31.93
C ASN A 426 22.32 -34.54 31.40
N PRO A 427 23.09 -34.91 30.35
CA PRO A 427 23.08 -36.27 29.81
C PRO A 427 23.39 -37.31 30.89
N GLY A 428 22.51 -38.29 31.04
CA GLY A 428 22.62 -39.36 32.04
C GLY A 428 21.94 -39.10 33.40
N GLU A 429 21.32 -37.93 33.63
CA GLU A 429 20.53 -37.67 34.86
C GLU A 429 19.23 -38.52 34.91
N TYR A 430 18.70 -38.88 33.75
CA TYR A 430 17.48 -39.68 33.58
C TYR A 430 17.72 -40.84 32.62
N SER A 431 16.89 -41.89 32.68
CA SER A 431 17.00 -43.03 31.76
C SER A 431 16.72 -42.62 30.32
N GLU A 432 17.51 -43.13 29.36
CA GLU A 432 17.28 -42.87 27.93
C GLU A 432 15.87 -43.30 27.50
N ALA A 433 15.38 -44.41 28.04
CA ALA A 433 14.04 -44.91 27.79
C ALA A 433 12.91 -44.01 28.34
N PHE A 434 13.17 -43.13 29.30
CA PHE A 434 12.24 -42.06 29.71
C PHE A 434 12.37 -40.86 28.77
N VAL A 435 13.60 -40.40 28.49
CA VAL A 435 13.86 -39.23 27.64
C VAL A 435 13.32 -39.44 26.23
N GLU A 436 13.52 -40.62 25.62
CA GLU A 436 12.94 -40.99 24.33
C GLU A 436 11.40 -40.95 24.33
N GLN A 437 10.74 -41.54 25.34
CA GLN A 437 9.28 -41.47 25.43
C GLN A 437 8.78 -40.04 25.60
N PHE A 438 9.53 -39.18 26.32
CA PHE A 438 9.21 -37.77 26.44
C PHE A 438 9.42 -36.98 25.14
N LYS A 439 10.48 -37.27 24.37
CA LYS A 439 10.67 -36.70 23.01
C LYS A 439 9.52 -37.09 22.08
N ILE A 440 9.13 -38.36 22.05
CA ILE A 440 8.03 -38.86 21.22
C ILE A 440 6.72 -38.17 21.63
N PHE A 441 6.44 -38.07 22.93
CA PHE A 441 5.26 -37.32 23.40
C PHE A 441 5.31 -35.83 23.04
N HIS A 442 6.48 -35.18 23.14
CA HIS A 442 6.63 -33.79 22.70
C HIS A 442 6.36 -33.66 21.19
N HIS A 443 6.82 -34.61 20.36
CA HIS A 443 6.53 -34.61 18.93
C HIS A 443 5.03 -34.84 18.62
N GLU A 444 4.35 -35.77 19.33
CA GLU A 444 2.89 -35.95 19.27
C GLU A 444 2.14 -34.66 19.62
N LEU A 445 2.62 -33.91 20.63
CA LEU A 445 2.02 -32.64 21.04
C LEU A 445 2.30 -31.50 20.03
N LYS A 446 3.54 -31.42 19.51
CA LYS A 446 3.96 -30.47 18.48
C LYS A 446 3.11 -30.62 17.22
N ASP A 447 2.89 -31.87 16.79
CA ASP A 447 2.02 -32.23 15.67
C ASP A 447 0.54 -31.91 15.94
N PHE A 448 0.03 -32.15 17.16
CA PHE A 448 -1.34 -31.73 17.53
C PHE A 448 -1.55 -30.20 17.42
N PHE A 449 -0.54 -29.39 17.75
CA PHE A 449 -0.56 -27.94 17.56
C PHE A 449 -0.14 -27.49 16.14
N ASN A 450 0.12 -28.41 15.21
CA ASN A 450 0.71 -28.15 13.88
C ASN A 450 2.07 -27.41 13.89
N ALA A 451 2.73 -27.30 15.05
CA ALA A 451 3.95 -26.54 15.31
C ALA A 451 5.25 -27.22 14.80
N GLY A 452 5.13 -28.05 13.77
CA GLY A 452 6.24 -28.73 13.10
C GLY A 452 7.20 -27.75 12.42
N SER A 453 8.43 -28.19 12.16
CA SER A 453 9.33 -27.47 11.25
C SER A 453 8.82 -27.60 9.80
N LEU A 454 9.21 -26.68 8.91
CA LEU A 454 8.84 -26.77 7.50
C LEU A 454 9.30 -28.09 6.85
N ALA A 455 10.45 -28.64 7.27
CA ALA A 455 10.92 -29.94 6.79
C ALA A 455 10.01 -31.08 7.28
N GLU A 456 9.71 -31.12 8.59
CA GLU A 456 8.79 -32.12 9.19
C GLU A 456 7.40 -32.08 8.53
N GLN A 457 6.86 -30.87 8.28
CA GLN A 457 5.57 -30.69 7.63
C GLN A 457 5.58 -31.21 6.18
N LEU A 458 6.62 -30.89 5.41
CA LEU A 458 6.77 -31.29 4.00
C LEU A 458 7.02 -32.79 3.83
N GLU A 459 7.89 -33.39 4.64
CA GLU A 459 8.10 -34.84 4.69
C GLU A 459 6.77 -35.54 5.04
N SER A 460 5.93 -34.94 5.90
CA SER A 460 4.61 -35.48 6.24
C SER A 460 3.55 -35.44 5.12
N ILE A 461 3.81 -34.80 3.97
CA ILE A 461 2.92 -34.83 2.79
C ILE A 461 3.48 -35.62 1.61
N GLU A 462 4.69 -36.21 1.71
CA GLU A 462 5.37 -36.90 0.62
C GLU A 462 4.49 -38.00 -0.02
N GLU A 463 3.89 -38.89 0.79
CA GLU A 463 2.99 -39.96 0.35
C GLU A 463 1.70 -39.48 -0.39
N SER A 464 1.40 -38.18 -0.34
CA SER A 464 0.22 -37.58 -0.98
C SER A 464 0.50 -36.83 -2.28
N LEU A 465 1.77 -36.64 -2.62
CA LEU A 465 2.20 -36.04 -3.89
C LEU A 465 2.18 -37.07 -5.02
N ASP A 466 1.85 -36.65 -6.23
CA ASP A 466 1.96 -37.51 -7.41
C ASP A 466 3.42 -37.64 -7.88
N GLU A 467 3.71 -38.67 -8.68
CA GLU A 467 5.06 -38.99 -9.19
C GLU A 467 5.75 -37.81 -9.91
N ARG A 468 4.98 -36.84 -10.44
CA ARG A 468 5.50 -35.65 -11.13
C ARG A 468 5.87 -34.52 -10.17
N SER A 469 5.32 -34.54 -8.96
CA SER A 469 5.50 -33.51 -7.92
C SER A 469 6.63 -33.86 -6.94
N LEU A 470 6.83 -35.15 -6.64
CA LEU A 470 7.93 -35.64 -5.79
C LEU A 470 9.32 -35.06 -6.16
N PRO A 471 9.72 -34.94 -7.45
CA PRO A 471 11.01 -34.33 -7.80
C PRO A 471 11.17 -32.86 -7.36
N SER A 472 10.07 -32.10 -7.25
CA SER A 472 10.11 -30.71 -6.77
C SER A 472 10.28 -30.63 -5.27
N LEU A 473 9.67 -31.55 -4.51
CA LEU A 473 9.90 -31.70 -3.07
C LEU A 473 11.36 -32.10 -2.80
N ALA A 474 11.84 -33.15 -3.47
CA ALA A 474 13.22 -33.64 -3.33
C ALA A 474 14.25 -32.55 -3.64
N LYS A 475 14.10 -31.81 -4.75
CA LYS A 475 15.01 -30.71 -5.10
C LYS A 475 15.00 -29.61 -4.04
N PHE A 476 13.83 -29.19 -3.54
CA PHE A 476 13.78 -28.16 -2.49
C PHE A 476 14.47 -28.61 -1.20
N LEU A 477 14.23 -29.85 -0.75
CA LEU A 477 14.89 -30.38 0.45
C LEU A 477 16.41 -30.52 0.27
N GLU A 478 16.90 -30.86 -0.93
CA GLU A 478 18.33 -30.89 -1.25
C GLU A 478 18.95 -29.48 -1.27
N CYS A 479 18.30 -28.50 -1.90
CA CYS A 479 18.74 -27.10 -1.90
C CYS A 479 18.79 -26.55 -0.46
N LYS A 480 17.74 -26.77 0.35
CA LYS A 480 17.71 -26.34 1.75
C LYS A 480 18.85 -27.00 2.56
N LYS A 481 18.97 -28.34 2.50
CA LYS A 481 20.03 -29.11 3.19
C LYS A 481 21.45 -28.74 2.72
N SER A 482 21.60 -28.07 1.57
CA SER A 482 22.86 -27.53 1.09
C SER A 482 23.12 -26.11 1.60
N LEU A 483 22.08 -25.27 1.66
CA LEU A 483 22.16 -23.92 2.23
C LEU A 483 22.42 -23.94 3.74
N ASP A 484 21.70 -24.79 4.49
CA ASP A 484 21.89 -24.95 5.95
C ASP A 484 23.34 -25.34 6.30
N LYS A 485 24.00 -26.18 5.48
CA LYS A 485 25.41 -26.57 5.65
C LYS A 485 26.37 -25.41 5.40
N LEU A 486 26.06 -24.53 4.45
CA LEU A 486 26.89 -23.38 4.12
C LEU A 486 26.85 -22.35 5.25
N GLU A 487 25.70 -22.17 5.92
CA GLU A 487 25.56 -21.28 7.09
C GLU A 487 26.30 -21.82 8.33
N ALA A 488 26.48 -23.14 8.45
CA ALA A 488 27.32 -23.75 9.47
C ALA A 488 28.84 -23.54 9.23
N SER A 489 29.25 -23.21 7.99
CA SER A 489 30.65 -22.88 7.66
C SER A 489 30.89 -21.37 7.69
N THR A 490 31.67 -20.90 8.66
CA THR A 490 31.84 -19.46 8.99
C THR A 490 32.72 -18.67 8.00
N VAL A 491 32.50 -18.82 6.69
CA VAL A 491 33.25 -18.17 5.61
C VAL A 491 32.46 -16.99 5.05
N SER A 492 33.15 -15.91 4.70
CA SER A 492 32.51 -14.68 4.20
C SER A 492 31.76 -14.88 2.89
N LEU A 493 30.61 -14.19 2.77
CA LEU A 493 29.75 -14.18 1.58
C LEU A 493 30.57 -13.83 0.31
N GLN A 494 30.65 -14.80 -0.60
CA GLN A 494 31.17 -14.64 -1.96
C GLN A 494 30.07 -15.06 -2.94
N ASN A 495 30.13 -14.60 -4.20
CA ASN A 495 29.04 -14.67 -5.19
C ASN A 495 28.23 -15.99 -5.20
N GLY A 496 28.89 -17.15 -5.09
CA GLY A 496 28.23 -18.47 -5.07
C GLY A 496 27.21 -18.70 -3.94
N SER A 497 27.21 -17.90 -2.87
CA SER A 497 26.15 -17.95 -1.86
C SER A 497 24.84 -17.33 -2.38
N ALA A 498 24.91 -16.30 -3.23
CA ALA A 498 23.73 -15.68 -3.83
C ALA A 498 23.06 -16.60 -4.87
N ASP A 499 23.87 -17.37 -5.62
CA ASP A 499 23.39 -18.42 -6.52
C ASP A 499 22.60 -19.49 -5.75
N LEU A 500 23.19 -20.05 -4.68
CA LEU A 500 22.55 -21.10 -3.88
C LEU A 500 21.26 -20.63 -3.18
N ILE A 501 21.24 -19.39 -2.69
CA ILE A 501 20.01 -18.78 -2.13
C ILE A 501 18.93 -18.66 -3.23
N LEU A 502 19.30 -18.21 -4.43
CA LEU A 502 18.36 -18.07 -5.55
C LEU A 502 17.82 -19.43 -6.03
N ASP A 503 18.66 -20.47 -6.15
CA ASP A 503 18.21 -21.82 -6.49
C ASP A 503 17.27 -22.42 -5.41
N THR A 504 17.51 -22.09 -4.15
CA THR A 504 16.61 -22.47 -3.04
C THR A 504 15.27 -21.72 -3.13
N ILE A 505 15.29 -20.42 -3.46
CA ILE A 505 14.09 -19.60 -3.71
C ILE A 505 13.28 -20.14 -4.90
N LEU A 506 13.94 -20.51 -6.00
CA LEU A 506 13.30 -21.02 -7.22
C LEU A 506 12.73 -22.43 -7.02
N SER A 507 13.45 -23.34 -6.35
CA SER A 507 12.93 -24.69 -6.03
C SER A 507 11.74 -24.63 -5.08
N LEU A 508 11.82 -23.79 -4.03
CA LEU A 508 10.70 -23.48 -3.12
C LEU A 508 9.47 -22.97 -3.87
N THR A 509 9.65 -22.07 -4.83
CA THR A 509 8.53 -21.43 -5.54
C THR A 509 7.83 -22.40 -6.49
N ASN A 510 8.59 -23.29 -7.12
CA ASN A 510 8.01 -24.39 -7.91
C ASN A 510 7.21 -25.35 -7.02
N LEU A 511 7.75 -25.75 -5.86
CA LEU A 511 7.04 -26.60 -4.90
C LEU A 511 5.75 -25.93 -4.38
N ARG A 512 5.81 -24.66 -3.98
CA ARG A 512 4.61 -23.91 -3.54
C ARG A 512 3.57 -23.80 -4.67
N SER A 513 4.00 -23.55 -5.90
CA SER A 513 3.12 -23.49 -7.08
C SER A 513 2.41 -24.83 -7.36
N VAL A 514 3.04 -25.97 -7.05
CA VAL A 514 2.41 -27.30 -7.12
C VAL A 514 1.35 -27.47 -6.02
N LEU A 515 1.65 -27.09 -4.78
CA LEU A 515 0.71 -27.20 -3.66
C LEU A 515 -0.53 -26.32 -3.86
N VAL A 516 -0.34 -25.05 -4.26
CA VAL A 516 -1.46 -24.13 -4.58
C VAL A 516 -2.35 -24.73 -5.68
N LYS A 517 -1.76 -25.27 -6.74
CA LYS A 517 -2.50 -25.89 -7.84
C LYS A 517 -3.27 -27.15 -7.45
N GLY A 518 -2.76 -27.94 -6.50
CA GLY A 518 -3.54 -29.04 -5.91
C GLY A 518 -4.74 -28.53 -5.10
N LEU A 519 -4.58 -27.39 -4.42
CA LEU A 519 -5.62 -26.76 -3.61
C LEU A 519 -6.70 -26.04 -4.46
N GLU A 520 -6.38 -25.56 -5.68
CA GLU A 520 -7.34 -24.99 -6.65
C GLU A 520 -8.57 -25.90 -6.93
N SER A 521 -8.43 -27.21 -6.71
CA SER A 521 -9.53 -28.20 -6.78
C SER A 521 -10.74 -27.91 -5.87
N GLY A 522 -10.58 -27.03 -4.88
CA GLY A 522 -11.58 -26.78 -3.84
C GLY A 522 -11.83 -27.99 -2.93
N LEU A 523 -12.76 -27.86 -1.97
CA LEU A 523 -13.13 -28.94 -1.08
C LEU A 523 -14.52 -29.50 -1.45
N ARG A 524 -14.59 -30.80 -1.75
CA ARG A 524 -15.86 -31.48 -2.05
C ARG A 524 -16.71 -31.67 -0.79
N ASN A 525 -18.04 -31.56 -0.94
CA ASN A 525 -19.01 -31.80 0.14
C ASN A 525 -18.99 -33.24 0.69
N ASP A 526 -18.49 -34.20 -0.09
CA ASP A 526 -18.36 -35.62 0.25
C ASP A 526 -16.91 -36.06 0.54
N ALA A 527 -16.00 -35.11 0.76
CA ALA A 527 -14.59 -35.40 1.06
C ALA A 527 -14.45 -36.15 2.41
N PRO A 528 -13.74 -37.29 2.47
CA PRO A 528 -13.53 -38.03 3.71
C PRO A 528 -12.53 -37.34 4.63
N ASP A 529 -12.69 -37.52 5.93
CA ASP A 529 -11.95 -36.82 6.99
C ASP A 529 -10.42 -36.84 6.83
N VAL A 530 -9.86 -37.96 6.37
CA VAL A 530 -8.43 -38.12 6.09
C VAL A 530 -7.96 -37.19 4.95
N ALA A 531 -8.79 -36.98 3.92
CA ALA A 531 -8.48 -36.04 2.85
C ALA A 531 -8.60 -34.58 3.32
N ILE A 532 -9.53 -34.27 4.22
CA ILE A 532 -9.63 -32.92 4.83
C ILE A 532 -8.39 -32.65 5.70
N ALA A 533 -7.93 -33.63 6.49
CA ALA A 533 -6.74 -33.51 7.32
C ALA A 533 -5.45 -33.41 6.49
N MET A 534 -5.34 -34.16 5.38
CA MET A 534 -4.25 -34.00 4.43
C MET A 534 -4.26 -32.61 3.77
N ARG A 535 -5.45 -32.09 3.45
CA ARG A 535 -5.60 -30.73 2.91
C ARG A 535 -5.20 -29.64 3.91
N GLN A 536 -5.40 -29.85 5.21
CA GLN A 536 -4.85 -28.99 6.27
C GLN A 536 -3.32 -28.95 6.20
N LYS A 537 -2.64 -30.12 6.11
CA LYS A 537 -1.18 -30.16 5.93
C LYS A 537 -0.73 -29.41 4.68
N TRP A 538 -1.37 -29.65 3.53
CA TRP A 538 -1.01 -28.97 2.27
C TRP A 538 -1.09 -27.45 2.41
N ARG A 539 -2.14 -26.91 3.05
CA ARG A 539 -2.30 -25.47 3.32
C ARG A 539 -1.20 -24.94 4.26
N LEU A 540 -0.83 -25.70 5.29
CA LEU A 540 0.24 -25.32 6.23
C LEU A 540 1.62 -25.32 5.56
N CYS A 541 1.94 -26.35 4.79
CA CYS A 541 3.16 -26.40 3.96
C CYS A 541 3.22 -25.22 2.96
N GLU A 542 2.09 -24.90 2.32
CA GLU A 542 1.98 -23.81 1.34
C GLU A 542 2.22 -22.44 1.97
N ILE A 543 1.74 -22.21 3.20
CA ILE A 543 2.03 -21.00 4.00
C ILE A 543 3.48 -20.99 4.50
N GLY A 544 3.98 -22.10 5.06
CA GLY A 544 5.36 -22.17 5.56
C GLY A 544 6.44 -22.00 4.49
N LEU A 545 6.13 -22.34 3.23
CA LEU A 545 6.97 -22.00 2.07
C LEU A 545 6.97 -20.49 1.78
N GLU A 546 5.86 -19.76 1.99
CA GLU A 546 5.83 -18.30 1.90
C GLU A 546 6.69 -17.67 3.00
N ASP A 547 6.54 -18.14 4.25
CA ASP A 547 7.30 -17.65 5.41
C ASP A 547 8.82 -17.89 5.24
N TYR A 548 9.23 -19.05 4.72
CA TYR A 548 10.64 -19.30 4.42
C TYR A 548 11.12 -18.50 3.19
N SER A 549 10.24 -18.20 2.22
CA SER A 549 10.57 -17.29 1.11
C SER A 549 10.91 -15.88 1.60
N PHE A 550 10.20 -15.36 2.62
CA PHE A 550 10.55 -14.09 3.26
C PHE A 550 11.99 -14.10 3.81
N VAL A 551 12.38 -15.15 4.52
CA VAL A 551 13.74 -15.31 5.08
C VAL A 551 14.80 -15.33 3.97
N LEU A 552 14.57 -16.13 2.92
CA LEU A 552 15.51 -16.23 1.80
C LEU A 552 15.64 -14.93 1.00
N LEU A 553 14.53 -14.22 0.76
CA LEU A 553 14.53 -12.91 0.09
C LEU A 553 15.27 -11.86 0.93
N SER A 554 15.10 -11.87 2.26
CA SER A 554 15.84 -10.97 3.16
C SER A 554 17.36 -11.23 3.11
N ARG A 555 17.78 -12.51 3.08
CA ARG A 555 19.20 -12.88 2.94
C ARG A 555 19.79 -12.40 1.61
N LEU A 556 19.05 -12.59 0.52
CA LEU A 556 19.48 -12.19 -0.82
C LEU A 556 19.54 -10.66 -0.98
N LEU A 557 18.61 -9.93 -0.36
CA LEU A 557 18.65 -8.46 -0.28
C LEU A 557 19.88 -7.97 0.49
N ASN A 558 20.15 -8.53 1.68
CA ASN A 558 21.33 -8.17 2.47
C ASN A 558 22.64 -8.47 1.70
N ALA A 559 22.68 -9.54 0.90
CA ALA A 559 23.82 -9.84 0.02
C ALA A 559 23.97 -8.83 -1.15
N LEU A 560 22.86 -8.39 -1.75
CA LEU A 560 22.86 -7.32 -2.78
C LEU A 560 23.34 -5.98 -2.22
N GLU A 561 22.93 -5.62 -1.00
CA GLU A 561 23.42 -4.43 -0.30
C GLU A 561 24.92 -4.53 0.02
N ALA A 562 25.39 -5.69 0.49
CA ALA A 562 26.81 -5.95 0.76
C ALA A 562 27.71 -5.84 -0.49
N MET A 563 27.17 -6.11 -1.70
CA MET A 563 27.89 -5.87 -2.96
C MET A 563 27.90 -4.40 -3.42
N GLY A 564 27.32 -3.47 -2.65
CA GLY A 564 27.23 -2.05 -2.96
C GLY A 564 25.87 -1.60 -3.53
N GLY A 565 24.86 -2.49 -3.50
CA GLY A 565 23.46 -2.17 -3.74
C GLY A 565 23.17 -1.37 -5.02
N SER A 566 22.34 -0.34 -4.88
CA SER A 566 21.86 0.47 -6.01
C SER A 566 22.97 1.17 -6.81
N SER A 567 24.06 1.57 -6.17
CA SER A 567 25.21 2.21 -6.84
C SER A 567 26.01 1.21 -7.68
N TRP A 568 26.21 -0.02 -7.18
CA TRP A 568 26.91 -1.09 -7.90
C TRP A 568 26.10 -1.56 -9.12
N LEU A 569 24.80 -1.82 -8.94
CA LEU A 569 23.88 -2.16 -10.03
C LEU A 569 23.87 -1.08 -11.13
N ALA A 570 23.79 0.21 -10.74
CA ALA A 570 23.78 1.34 -11.67
C ALA A 570 25.13 1.62 -12.34
N HIS A 571 26.23 1.15 -11.78
CA HIS A 571 27.53 1.15 -12.47
C HIS A 571 27.56 0.04 -13.53
N ASN A 572 27.19 -1.19 -13.15
CA ASN A 572 27.24 -2.35 -14.04
C ASN A 572 26.29 -2.24 -15.24
N ALA A 573 25.09 -1.67 -15.07
CA ALA A 573 24.20 -1.39 -16.21
C ALA A 573 24.83 -0.40 -17.20
N ARG A 574 25.54 0.63 -16.72
CA ARG A 574 26.25 1.60 -17.57
C ARG A 574 27.52 1.03 -18.22
N THR A 575 28.10 -0.03 -17.67
CA THR A 575 29.14 -0.85 -18.33
C THR A 575 28.57 -2.04 -19.11
N LYS A 576 27.24 -2.10 -19.28
CA LYS A 576 26.49 -3.12 -20.04
C LYS A 576 26.60 -4.56 -19.49
N ASN A 577 27.01 -4.71 -18.23
CA ASN A 577 27.03 -5.96 -17.49
C ASN A 577 25.70 -6.19 -16.75
N ILE A 578 24.73 -6.76 -17.46
CA ILE A 578 23.37 -7.02 -16.97
C ILE A 578 23.33 -8.26 -16.07
N ASP A 579 24.32 -9.15 -16.15
CA ASP A 579 24.33 -10.36 -15.32
C ASP A 579 24.38 -10.05 -13.82
N SER A 580 24.95 -8.89 -13.45
CA SER A 580 24.86 -8.32 -12.10
C SER A 580 23.43 -8.05 -11.59
N TRP A 581 22.47 -7.83 -12.48
CA TRP A 581 21.05 -7.64 -12.17
C TRP A 581 20.27 -8.95 -12.16
N ASN A 582 20.82 -10.06 -12.69
CA ASN A 582 20.09 -11.32 -12.83
C ASN A 582 19.55 -11.82 -11.49
N HIS A 583 20.34 -11.76 -10.40
CA HIS A 583 19.90 -12.18 -9.07
C HIS A 583 18.78 -11.28 -8.53
N ALA A 584 18.95 -9.95 -8.60
CA ALA A 584 17.99 -8.99 -8.07
C ALA A 584 16.65 -9.02 -8.82
N LEU A 585 16.69 -9.12 -10.16
CA LEU A 585 15.48 -9.25 -10.97
C LEU A 585 14.79 -10.61 -10.74
N SER A 586 15.54 -11.71 -10.64
CA SER A 586 14.94 -13.04 -10.38
C SER A 586 14.36 -13.15 -8.96
N ALA A 587 14.98 -12.48 -7.97
CA ALA A 587 14.46 -12.34 -6.63
C ALA A 587 13.14 -11.54 -6.62
N LEU A 588 13.08 -10.42 -7.36
CA LEU A 588 11.88 -9.62 -7.50
C LEU A 588 10.76 -10.40 -8.20
N THR A 589 11.04 -11.00 -9.36
CA THR A 589 10.10 -11.88 -10.08
C THR A 589 9.53 -12.94 -9.16
N THR A 590 10.39 -13.60 -8.37
CA THR A 590 9.94 -14.63 -7.44
C THR A 590 9.10 -14.06 -6.31
N GLY A 591 9.49 -12.93 -5.71
CA GLY A 591 8.72 -12.27 -4.66
C GLY A 591 7.33 -11.82 -5.14
N ILE A 592 7.23 -11.25 -6.34
CA ILE A 592 5.94 -10.91 -6.99
C ILE A 592 5.10 -12.18 -7.19
N ARG A 593 5.70 -13.27 -7.68
CA ARG A 593 5.02 -14.56 -7.86
C ARG A 593 4.54 -15.17 -6.53
N GLN A 594 5.26 -14.96 -5.42
CA GLN A 594 4.83 -15.38 -4.09
C GLN A 594 3.57 -14.61 -3.61
N LEU A 595 3.37 -13.35 -4.03
CA LEU A 595 2.13 -12.61 -3.79
C LEU A 595 0.97 -13.17 -4.63
N GLY A 596 1.22 -13.47 -5.91
CA GLY A 596 0.25 -14.12 -6.79
C GLY A 596 -0.18 -15.50 -6.27
N LEU A 597 0.75 -16.31 -5.77
CA LEU A 597 0.48 -17.60 -5.12
C LEU A 597 -0.29 -17.47 -3.79
N ALA A 598 -0.24 -16.31 -3.13
CA ALA A 598 -1.07 -16.00 -1.97
C ALA A 598 -2.50 -15.53 -2.34
N GLY A 599 -2.80 -15.37 -3.63
CA GLY A 599 -4.09 -14.91 -4.16
C GLY A 599 -4.19 -13.39 -4.35
N TRP A 600 -3.10 -12.64 -4.22
CA TRP A 600 -3.11 -11.18 -4.41
C TRP A 600 -2.93 -10.80 -5.88
N LYS A 601 -3.95 -10.16 -6.49
CA LYS A 601 -3.96 -9.61 -7.86
C LYS A 601 -3.20 -10.48 -8.88
N VAL A 602 -3.61 -11.74 -8.99
CA VAL A 602 -2.87 -12.83 -9.66
C VAL A 602 -2.51 -12.47 -11.11
N GLU A 603 -3.44 -11.86 -11.84
CA GLU A 603 -3.27 -11.39 -13.22
C GLU A 603 -2.17 -10.34 -13.33
N GLU A 604 -2.07 -9.41 -12.38
CA GLU A 604 -1.06 -8.35 -12.35
C GLU A 604 0.31 -8.91 -11.97
N CYS A 605 0.37 -9.84 -11.01
CA CYS A 605 1.60 -10.57 -10.70
C CYS A 605 2.14 -11.32 -11.93
N ASN A 606 1.27 -11.99 -12.69
CA ASN A 606 1.63 -12.73 -13.91
C ASN A 606 2.11 -11.80 -15.04
N ALA A 607 1.49 -10.62 -15.18
CA ALA A 607 1.93 -9.60 -16.14
C ALA A 607 3.31 -9.04 -15.78
N ILE A 608 3.54 -8.70 -14.51
CA ILE A 608 4.82 -8.22 -14.01
C ILE A 608 5.92 -9.29 -14.13
N GLU A 609 5.63 -10.56 -13.84
CA GLU A 609 6.57 -11.68 -14.08
C GLU A 609 6.95 -11.77 -15.57
N SER A 610 5.98 -11.62 -16.47
CA SER A 610 6.19 -11.62 -17.93
C SER A 610 7.04 -10.43 -18.39
N GLU A 611 6.80 -9.23 -17.86
CA GLU A 611 7.55 -8.00 -18.15
C GLU A 611 9.00 -8.08 -17.67
N ILE A 612 9.25 -8.43 -16.40
CA ILE A 612 10.62 -8.57 -15.87
C ILE A 612 11.39 -9.64 -16.66
N HIS A 613 10.73 -10.74 -17.03
CA HIS A 613 11.34 -11.77 -17.87
C HIS A 613 11.70 -11.26 -19.27
N ALA A 614 10.82 -10.48 -19.91
CA ALA A 614 11.11 -9.87 -21.21
C ALA A 614 12.29 -8.89 -21.14
N TRP A 615 12.35 -8.01 -20.13
CA TRP A 615 13.46 -7.04 -19.99
C TRP A 615 14.80 -7.71 -19.64
N LYS A 616 14.75 -8.87 -18.95
CA LYS A 616 15.90 -9.74 -18.72
C LYS A 616 16.37 -10.45 -20.00
N GLN A 617 15.46 -10.91 -20.85
CA GLN A 617 15.79 -11.56 -22.13
C GLN A 617 16.32 -10.58 -23.19
N MET A 618 15.73 -9.39 -23.30
CA MET A 618 16.13 -8.37 -24.29
C MET A 618 17.53 -7.81 -24.00
N GLY A 619 17.84 -7.61 -22.72
CA GLY A 619 19.07 -6.99 -22.28
C GLY A 619 19.22 -5.52 -22.73
N VAL A 620 20.47 -5.07 -22.81
CA VAL A 620 20.91 -3.71 -23.13
C VAL A 620 21.74 -3.78 -24.39
N SER A 621 21.19 -3.26 -25.49
CA SER A 621 21.92 -3.07 -26.74
C SER A 621 22.74 -1.77 -26.74
N ASP A 622 23.59 -1.59 -27.75
CA ASP A 622 24.22 -0.28 -27.99
C ASP A 622 23.20 0.79 -28.37
N LYS A 623 22.15 0.41 -29.10
CA LYS A 623 21.03 1.26 -29.50
C LYS A 623 19.74 0.48 -29.62
N GLU A 624 18.61 1.17 -29.44
CA GLU A 624 17.32 0.67 -29.87
C GLU A 624 16.72 1.65 -30.90
N GLY A 625 16.77 1.27 -32.18
CA GLY A 625 16.56 2.21 -33.27
C GLY A 625 17.66 3.28 -33.29
N GLU A 626 17.30 4.54 -33.03
CA GLU A 626 18.24 5.66 -32.95
C GLU A 626 18.67 6.00 -31.51
N GLU A 627 17.92 5.48 -30.53
CA GLU A 627 17.98 5.79 -29.10
C GLU A 627 19.06 4.98 -28.37
N ASP A 628 19.55 5.44 -27.22
CA ASP A 628 20.50 4.67 -26.38
C ASP A 628 19.80 3.45 -25.76
N GLY A 629 20.39 2.26 -25.95
CA GLY A 629 19.79 1.01 -25.45
C GLY A 629 19.75 0.92 -23.93
N SER A 630 20.73 1.53 -23.25
CA SER A 630 20.82 1.57 -21.78
C SER A 630 19.69 2.43 -21.18
N THR A 631 19.43 3.60 -21.76
CA THR A 631 18.31 4.48 -21.42
C THR A 631 16.97 3.79 -21.67
N ILE A 632 16.78 3.17 -22.84
CA ILE A 632 15.52 2.51 -23.18
C ILE A 632 15.22 1.31 -22.28
N TRP A 633 16.22 0.47 -22.00
CA TRP A 633 16.09 -0.62 -21.02
C TRP A 633 15.78 -0.09 -19.62
N GLY A 634 16.46 0.98 -19.20
CA GLY A 634 16.21 1.65 -17.92
C GLY A 634 14.78 2.20 -17.80
N LEU A 635 14.24 2.83 -18.85
CA LEU A 635 12.87 3.36 -18.86
C LEU A 635 11.82 2.24 -18.80
N ARG A 636 12.02 1.11 -19.51
CA ARG A 636 11.14 -0.07 -19.37
C ARG A 636 11.18 -0.65 -17.96
N LEU A 637 12.38 -0.77 -17.40
CA LEU A 637 12.54 -1.33 -16.07
C LEU A 637 11.98 -0.39 -14.99
N LYS A 638 12.11 0.94 -15.12
CA LYS A 638 11.40 1.91 -14.25
C LYS A 638 9.90 1.64 -14.28
N ALA A 639 9.30 1.59 -15.48
CA ALA A 639 7.87 1.39 -15.66
C ALA A 639 7.36 0.14 -14.91
N THR A 640 7.97 -1.02 -15.14
CA THR A 640 7.59 -2.27 -14.44
C THR A 640 7.90 -2.22 -12.92
N LEU A 641 8.98 -1.57 -12.48
CA LEU A 641 9.31 -1.43 -11.05
C LEU A 641 8.35 -0.51 -10.28
N ASP A 642 7.88 0.58 -10.88
CA ASP A 642 6.87 1.45 -10.26
C ASP A 642 5.52 0.74 -10.12
N ARG A 643 5.19 -0.13 -11.07
CA ARG A 643 4.05 -1.04 -10.97
C ARG A 643 4.24 -2.07 -9.84
N CYS A 644 5.44 -2.64 -9.68
CA CYS A 644 5.78 -3.49 -8.52
C CYS A 644 5.60 -2.74 -7.19
N ARG A 645 6.09 -1.49 -7.11
CA ARG A 645 5.93 -0.64 -5.93
C ARG A 645 4.45 -0.44 -5.57
N ARG A 646 3.62 0.01 -6.53
CA ARG A 646 2.18 0.21 -6.31
C ARG A 646 1.46 -1.06 -5.87
N LEU A 647 1.78 -2.21 -6.48
CA LEU A 647 1.24 -3.52 -6.07
C LEU A 647 1.52 -3.83 -4.58
N THR A 648 2.68 -3.40 -4.05
CA THR A 648 3.02 -3.55 -2.62
C THR A 648 2.41 -2.48 -1.70
N GLU A 649 2.24 -1.26 -2.20
CA GLU A 649 1.53 -0.19 -1.50
C GLU A 649 0.06 -0.57 -1.29
N GLU A 650 -0.65 -1.01 -2.33
CA GLU A 650 -2.07 -1.37 -2.28
C GLU A 650 -2.35 -2.51 -1.29
N TYR A 651 -1.50 -3.54 -1.25
CA TYR A 651 -1.58 -4.62 -0.27
C TYR A 651 -1.48 -4.07 1.17
N SER A 652 -0.52 -3.16 1.38
CA SER A 652 -0.25 -2.54 2.68
C SER A 652 -1.38 -1.59 3.10
N GLU A 653 -1.92 -0.82 2.17
CA GLU A 653 -3.09 0.04 2.38
C GLU A 653 -4.34 -0.78 2.74
N VAL A 654 -4.60 -1.90 2.08
CA VAL A 654 -5.72 -2.80 2.43
C VAL A 654 -5.58 -3.33 3.87
N LEU A 655 -4.38 -3.77 4.29
CA LEU A 655 -4.16 -4.20 5.67
C LEU A 655 -4.35 -3.04 6.68
N LEU A 656 -3.90 -1.83 6.33
CA LEU A 656 -4.09 -0.62 7.14
C LEU A 656 -5.54 -0.10 7.17
N GLN A 657 -6.37 -0.46 6.19
CA GLN A 657 -7.81 -0.18 6.21
C GLN A 657 -8.56 -1.17 7.12
N ILE A 658 -8.29 -2.48 7.00
CA ILE A 658 -9.13 -3.50 7.65
C ILE A 658 -8.76 -3.78 9.12
N PHE A 659 -7.48 -3.74 9.50
CA PHE A 659 -7.05 -4.17 10.83
C PHE A 659 -7.12 -3.10 11.93
N PRO A 660 -6.51 -1.89 11.79
CA PRO A 660 -6.22 -1.02 12.94
C PRO A 660 -7.42 -0.68 13.84
N GLN A 661 -8.57 -0.32 13.26
CA GLN A 661 -9.77 0.01 14.05
C GLN A 661 -10.36 -1.21 14.76
N LYS A 662 -10.39 -2.37 14.08
CA LYS A 662 -10.93 -3.64 14.60
C LYS A 662 -10.03 -4.19 15.72
N VAL A 663 -8.71 -4.11 15.54
CA VAL A 663 -7.68 -4.42 16.55
C VAL A 663 -7.79 -3.48 17.76
N GLN A 664 -7.99 -2.17 17.55
CA GLN A 664 -8.15 -1.22 18.65
C GLN A 664 -9.43 -1.47 19.45
N LYS A 665 -10.59 -1.71 18.79
CA LYS A 665 -11.84 -2.11 19.45
C LYS A 665 -11.64 -3.37 20.30
N LEU A 666 -11.13 -4.45 19.70
CA LEU A 666 -11.01 -5.74 20.38
C LEU A 666 -9.91 -5.76 21.45
N GLY A 667 -8.80 -5.08 21.23
CA GLY A 667 -7.68 -5.00 22.18
C GLY A 667 -8.07 -4.28 23.47
N LYS A 668 -8.73 -3.12 23.35
CA LYS A 668 -9.35 -2.41 24.48
C LYS A 668 -10.35 -3.30 25.22
N ALA A 669 -11.16 -4.06 24.48
CA ALA A 669 -12.21 -4.89 25.07
C ALA A 669 -11.69 -6.11 25.83
N LEU A 670 -10.64 -6.76 25.32
CA LEU A 670 -10.10 -8.02 25.85
C LEU A 670 -8.96 -7.84 26.86
N GLY A 671 -8.49 -6.60 27.07
CA GLY A 671 -7.44 -6.24 28.02
C GLY A 671 -6.00 -6.39 27.49
N ILE A 672 -5.81 -6.26 26.17
CA ILE A 672 -4.52 -6.47 25.49
C ILE A 672 -3.61 -5.23 25.68
N PRO A 673 -2.28 -5.41 25.89
CA PRO A 673 -1.34 -4.30 26.02
C PRO A 673 -1.35 -3.33 24.82
N GLU A 674 -1.41 -2.03 25.11
CA GLU A 674 -1.57 -0.96 24.10
C GLU A 674 -0.43 -0.94 23.06
N ASN A 675 0.80 -1.31 23.44
CA ASN A 675 1.90 -1.47 22.50
C ASN A 675 1.61 -2.56 21.46
N SER A 676 1.17 -3.74 21.88
CA SER A 676 0.80 -4.85 20.97
C SER A 676 -0.40 -4.51 20.10
N VAL A 677 -1.39 -3.79 20.64
CA VAL A 677 -2.54 -3.27 19.87
C VAL A 677 -2.07 -2.29 18.78
N ARG A 678 -1.16 -1.37 19.12
CA ARG A 678 -0.67 -0.33 18.21
C ARG A 678 0.23 -0.87 17.10
N THR A 679 1.08 -1.86 17.39
CA THR A 679 2.04 -2.40 16.40
C THR A 679 1.53 -3.62 15.64
N TYR A 680 0.33 -4.14 15.92
CA TYR A 680 -0.22 -5.36 15.30
C TYR A 680 -0.14 -5.32 13.76
N THR A 681 -0.83 -4.36 13.13
CA THR A 681 -0.92 -4.28 11.66
C THR A 681 0.44 -4.03 11.01
N GLU A 682 1.31 -3.27 11.68
CA GLU A 682 2.66 -3.00 11.20
C GLU A 682 3.55 -4.25 11.26
N ALA A 683 3.46 -5.04 12.33
CA ALA A 683 4.17 -6.32 12.44
C ALA A 683 3.69 -7.33 11.38
N GLU A 684 2.37 -7.43 11.18
CA GLU A 684 1.74 -8.30 10.17
C GLU A 684 2.10 -7.92 8.71
N ILE A 685 2.47 -6.65 8.46
CA ILE A 685 3.05 -6.20 7.17
C ILE A 685 4.55 -6.53 7.12
N ARG A 686 5.32 -6.16 8.15
CA ARG A 686 6.79 -6.33 8.20
C ARG A 686 7.24 -7.79 8.13
N ALA A 687 6.42 -8.73 8.62
CA ALA A 687 6.70 -10.17 8.58
C ALA A 687 6.37 -10.84 7.23
N GLY A 688 5.59 -10.20 6.36
CA GLY A 688 5.17 -10.78 5.09
C GLY A 688 6.18 -10.56 3.96
N VAL A 689 6.18 -11.46 2.97
CA VAL A 689 6.99 -11.36 1.74
C VAL A 689 6.85 -9.98 1.07
N ILE A 690 5.68 -9.36 1.18
CA ILE A 690 5.36 -8.00 0.72
C ILE A 690 6.42 -6.96 1.10
N PHE A 691 6.98 -7.03 2.32
CA PHE A 691 7.96 -6.08 2.84
C PHE A 691 9.31 -6.21 2.13
N GLN A 692 9.71 -7.44 1.80
CA GLN A 692 10.95 -7.71 1.05
C GLN A 692 10.80 -7.34 -0.43
N VAL A 693 9.63 -7.58 -1.03
CA VAL A 693 9.31 -7.14 -2.40
C VAL A 693 9.33 -5.61 -2.50
N SER A 694 8.75 -4.92 -1.53
CA SER A 694 8.74 -3.45 -1.44
C SER A 694 10.17 -2.90 -1.34
N LYS A 695 10.96 -3.37 -0.35
CA LYS A 695 12.40 -3.01 -0.21
C LYS A 695 13.21 -3.23 -1.49
N LEU A 696 13.06 -4.40 -2.11
CA LEU A 696 13.80 -4.75 -3.33
C LEU A 696 13.38 -3.88 -4.51
N SER A 697 12.09 -3.53 -4.62
CA SER A 697 11.58 -2.57 -5.61
C SER A 697 12.18 -1.18 -5.40
N THR A 698 12.26 -0.67 -4.17
CA THR A 698 12.90 0.62 -3.86
C THR A 698 14.42 0.61 -4.18
N LEU A 699 15.14 -0.46 -3.82
CA LEU A 699 16.56 -0.60 -4.17
C LEU A 699 16.79 -0.59 -5.68
N LEU A 700 15.95 -1.31 -6.43
CA LEU A 700 16.01 -1.38 -7.89
C LEU A 700 15.58 -0.05 -8.56
N LEU A 701 14.54 0.64 -8.06
CA LEU A 701 14.16 1.97 -8.54
C LEU A 701 15.30 2.98 -8.36
N LYS A 702 15.96 2.97 -7.19
CA LYS A 702 17.14 3.81 -6.91
C LYS A 702 18.31 3.48 -7.85
N ALA A 703 18.50 2.19 -8.18
CA ALA A 703 19.49 1.77 -9.17
C ALA A 703 19.14 2.27 -10.59
N VAL A 704 17.88 2.13 -11.02
CA VAL A 704 17.42 2.57 -12.36
C VAL A 704 17.48 4.09 -12.51
N ARG A 705 17.07 4.88 -11.49
CA ARG A 705 17.23 6.35 -11.49
C ARG A 705 18.68 6.76 -11.70
N ASN A 706 19.61 6.08 -11.03
CA ASN A 706 21.06 6.29 -11.21
C ASN A 706 21.56 5.91 -12.61
N VAL A 707 20.97 4.95 -13.30
CA VAL A 707 21.28 4.62 -14.73
C VAL A 707 20.76 5.71 -15.65
N LEU A 708 19.52 6.15 -15.44
CA LEU A 708 18.84 7.20 -16.23
C LEU A 708 19.36 8.62 -15.94
N ALA A 709 20.27 8.79 -14.97
CA ALA A 709 20.68 10.08 -14.40
C ALA A 709 19.50 10.97 -13.95
N SER A 710 18.38 10.34 -13.54
CA SER A 710 17.17 11.02 -13.11
C SER A 710 17.26 11.44 -11.65
N GLU A 711 16.83 12.67 -11.37
CA GLU A 711 16.75 13.21 -10.01
C GLU A 711 15.52 12.72 -9.20
N GLY A 712 14.66 11.84 -9.74
CA GLY A 712 13.43 11.40 -9.06
C GLY A 712 12.34 12.49 -8.97
N TRP A 713 12.49 13.54 -9.78
CA TRP A 713 11.52 14.61 -10.03
C TRP A 713 10.95 14.46 -11.44
N ASP A 714 9.64 14.67 -11.62
CA ASP A 714 9.04 14.90 -12.93
C ASP A 714 8.18 16.18 -12.90
N ILE A 715 8.24 16.99 -13.97
CA ILE A 715 7.85 18.40 -13.97
C ILE A 715 6.70 18.61 -14.95
N LEU A 716 5.50 18.81 -14.41
CA LEU A 716 4.29 19.01 -15.21
C LEU A 716 4.11 20.48 -15.60
N VAL A 717 4.45 21.40 -14.69
CA VAL A 717 4.37 22.86 -14.91
C VAL A 717 5.62 23.52 -14.35
N PRO A 718 6.60 23.91 -15.20
CA PRO A 718 7.81 24.58 -14.76
C PRO A 718 7.54 26.03 -14.33
N GLY A 719 8.37 26.54 -13.43
CA GLY A 719 8.31 27.91 -12.92
C GLY A 719 8.91 28.07 -11.53
N LEU A 720 8.75 29.28 -10.98
CA LEU A 720 9.29 29.69 -9.69
C LEU A 720 8.16 30.08 -8.73
N ALA A 721 8.07 29.41 -7.58
CA ALA A 721 7.06 29.62 -6.55
C ALA A 721 7.70 29.94 -5.19
N PHE A 722 7.04 30.79 -4.40
CA PHE A 722 7.45 31.16 -3.05
C PHE A 722 6.25 31.06 -2.11
N GLY A 723 6.32 30.23 -1.07
CA GLY A 723 5.19 30.03 -0.17
C GLY A 723 5.49 29.19 1.06
N THR A 724 4.57 29.21 2.02
CA THR A 724 4.62 28.33 3.19
C THR A 724 4.29 26.90 2.78
N LEU A 725 5.14 25.94 3.14
CA LEU A 725 4.90 24.53 2.86
C LEU A 725 3.78 23.96 3.74
N LYS A 726 2.78 23.30 3.14
CA LYS A 726 1.70 22.60 3.85
C LYS A 726 1.42 21.23 3.26
N GLN A 727 1.33 20.20 4.10
CA GLN A 727 0.90 18.87 3.68
C GLN A 727 -0.62 18.75 3.69
N VAL A 728 -1.18 18.11 2.67
CA VAL A 728 -2.59 17.70 2.56
C VAL A 728 -2.66 16.27 1.98
N GLU A 729 -3.77 15.58 2.21
CA GLU A 729 -3.97 14.24 1.63
C GLU A 729 -4.21 14.35 0.10
N SER A 730 -5.19 15.17 -0.28
CA SER A 730 -5.59 15.49 -1.67
C SER A 730 -6.09 16.93 -1.81
N ILE A 731 -6.21 17.42 -3.05
CA ILE A 731 -6.50 18.83 -3.38
C ILE A 731 -8.02 19.08 -3.45
N VAL A 732 -8.69 18.97 -2.30
CA VAL A 732 -10.15 19.14 -2.18
C VAL A 732 -10.50 20.58 -1.75
N PRO A 733 -11.59 21.19 -2.26
CA PRO A 733 -12.07 22.49 -1.78
C PRO A 733 -12.37 22.46 -0.27
N GLY A 734 -11.52 23.15 0.50
CA GLY A 734 -11.55 23.14 1.98
C GLY A 734 -10.35 22.45 2.65
N SER A 735 -9.41 21.83 1.90
CA SER A 735 -8.19 21.23 2.46
C SER A 735 -7.26 22.24 3.15
N LEU A 736 -7.37 23.54 2.87
CA LEU A 736 -6.67 24.61 3.59
C LEU A 736 -7.61 25.31 4.60
N PRO A 737 -7.22 25.45 5.89
CA PRO A 737 -8.00 26.23 6.84
C PRO A 737 -7.95 27.73 6.49
N SER A 738 -9.09 28.40 6.62
CA SER A 738 -9.32 29.81 6.23
C SER A 738 -8.52 30.86 7.02
N SER A 739 -7.64 30.44 7.93
CA SER A 739 -6.65 31.28 8.61
C SER A 739 -5.35 31.50 7.82
N ILE A 740 -5.11 30.78 6.73
CA ILE A 740 -3.89 30.87 5.92
C ILE A 740 -4.10 31.86 4.76
N THR A 741 -3.53 33.06 4.87
CA THR A 741 -3.71 34.17 3.91
C THR A 741 -2.49 34.47 3.03
N GLY A 742 -1.29 34.03 3.42
CA GLY A 742 -0.07 34.13 2.60
C GLY A 742 0.00 33.05 1.50
N PRO A 743 0.95 33.15 0.55
CA PRO A 743 1.10 32.15 -0.52
C PRO A 743 1.53 30.79 0.03
N VAL A 744 1.04 29.71 -0.59
CA VAL A 744 1.20 28.32 -0.14
C VAL A 744 1.84 27.45 -1.21
N ILE A 745 2.76 26.57 -0.79
CA ILE A 745 3.22 25.43 -1.57
C ILE A 745 2.63 24.17 -0.92
N LEU A 746 1.86 23.38 -1.66
CA LEU A 746 1.27 22.15 -1.16
C LEU A 746 2.20 20.95 -1.35
N VAL A 747 2.24 20.06 -0.36
CA VAL A 747 2.66 18.66 -0.51
C VAL A 747 1.42 17.81 -0.48
N VAL A 748 1.16 17.07 -1.55
CA VAL A 748 -0.10 16.34 -1.77
C VAL A 748 0.22 14.86 -1.85
N LYS A 749 -0.41 14.01 -1.04
CA LYS A 749 -0.11 12.56 -1.08
C LYS A 749 -0.70 11.86 -2.29
N LYS A 750 -1.97 12.13 -2.61
CA LYS A 750 -2.70 11.49 -3.70
C LYS A 750 -3.45 12.54 -4.51
N ALA A 751 -3.59 12.25 -5.81
CA ALA A 751 -4.49 12.99 -6.67
C ALA A 751 -5.28 12.01 -7.53
N ASP A 752 -6.58 12.26 -7.65
CA ASP A 752 -7.53 11.44 -8.42
C ASP A 752 -7.70 11.98 -9.87
N GLY A 753 -6.95 13.04 -10.22
CA GLY A 753 -6.93 13.65 -11.57
C GLY A 753 -8.06 14.65 -11.82
N ASP A 754 -9.00 14.76 -10.87
CA ASP A 754 -10.24 15.53 -10.96
C ASP A 754 -10.18 16.89 -10.23
N GLU A 755 -9.10 17.18 -9.53
CA GLU A 755 -8.97 18.35 -8.65
C GLU A 755 -8.75 19.69 -9.36
N GLU A 756 -9.24 20.78 -8.76
CA GLU A 756 -8.99 22.16 -9.19
C GLU A 756 -8.00 22.81 -8.23
N VAL A 757 -6.84 23.25 -8.74
CA VAL A 757 -5.66 23.46 -7.89
C VAL A 757 -5.87 24.65 -6.95
N LYS A 758 -6.46 25.75 -7.45
CA LYS A 758 -6.84 26.93 -6.66
C LYS A 758 -8.21 26.84 -6.00
N ALA A 759 -9.04 25.83 -6.30
CA ALA A 759 -10.30 25.64 -5.57
C ALA A 759 -10.08 25.20 -4.11
N ALA A 760 -8.91 24.62 -3.79
CA ALA A 760 -8.45 24.42 -2.43
C ALA A 760 -7.95 25.72 -1.74
N GLY A 761 -7.62 26.76 -2.51
CA GLY A 761 -7.21 28.09 -2.03
C GLY A 761 -6.56 28.95 -3.12
N ASN A 762 -7.07 30.17 -3.36
CA ASN A 762 -6.55 31.10 -4.37
C ASN A 762 -5.08 31.52 -4.16
N ASN A 763 -4.53 31.27 -2.96
CA ASN A 763 -3.16 31.53 -2.55
C ASN A 763 -2.19 30.37 -2.83
N ILE A 764 -2.64 29.26 -3.42
CA ILE A 764 -1.75 28.17 -3.85
C ILE A 764 -0.93 28.63 -5.06
N VAL A 765 0.40 28.57 -4.93
CA VAL A 765 1.38 28.99 -5.95
C VAL A 765 2.28 27.84 -6.43
N GLY A 766 2.36 26.75 -5.67
CA GLY A 766 3.08 25.54 -6.07
C GLY A 766 2.48 24.26 -5.47
N VAL A 767 2.71 23.14 -6.16
CA VAL A 767 2.29 21.79 -5.75
C VAL A 767 3.44 20.80 -5.96
N VAL A 768 3.69 19.99 -4.93
CA VAL A 768 4.54 18.80 -4.94
C VAL A 768 3.63 17.59 -4.69
N LEU A 769 3.35 16.82 -5.73
CA LEU A 769 2.52 15.61 -5.65
C LEU A 769 3.40 14.37 -5.44
N LEU A 770 3.04 13.51 -4.48
CA LEU A 770 3.80 12.30 -4.11
C LEU A 770 3.35 11.05 -4.89
N GLN A 771 2.86 11.24 -6.11
CA GLN A 771 2.26 10.23 -6.98
C GLN A 771 2.62 10.53 -8.44
N GLU A 772 2.85 9.51 -9.28
CA GLU A 772 2.92 9.68 -10.74
C GLU A 772 1.60 10.28 -11.27
N LEU A 773 1.69 11.17 -12.28
CA LEU A 773 0.55 11.82 -12.92
C LEU A 773 0.89 12.13 -14.39
N PRO A 774 0.05 11.78 -15.38
CA PRO A 774 0.30 12.10 -16.79
C PRO A 774 0.45 13.61 -17.01
N HIS A 775 1.41 14.02 -17.84
CA HIS A 775 1.67 15.45 -18.13
C HIS A 775 0.51 16.11 -18.85
N LEU A 776 -0.21 15.36 -19.68
CA LEU A 776 -1.35 15.83 -20.46
C LEU A 776 -2.69 15.49 -19.78
N SER A 777 -2.67 15.05 -18.51
CA SER A 777 -3.87 14.85 -17.69
C SER A 777 -4.66 16.14 -17.49
N HIS A 778 -5.97 16.02 -17.23
CA HIS A 778 -6.84 17.16 -16.91
C HIS A 778 -6.34 18.00 -15.72
N LEU A 779 -5.67 17.39 -14.74
CA LEU A 779 -5.04 18.10 -13.61
C LEU A 779 -3.77 18.86 -14.04
N GLY A 780 -2.92 18.25 -14.87
CA GLY A 780 -1.74 18.92 -15.45
C GLY A 780 -2.11 20.11 -16.36
N VAL A 781 -3.13 19.95 -17.20
CA VAL A 781 -3.68 21.02 -18.06
C VAL A 781 -4.23 22.17 -17.22
N ARG A 782 -5.00 21.88 -16.15
CA ARG A 782 -5.49 22.90 -15.21
C ARG A 782 -4.37 23.66 -14.51
N ALA A 783 -3.36 22.97 -14.01
CA ALA A 783 -2.22 23.61 -13.35
C ALA A 783 -1.49 24.61 -14.27
N ARG A 784 -1.40 24.35 -15.58
CA ARG A 784 -0.85 25.29 -16.57
C ARG A 784 -1.72 26.52 -16.75
N GLN A 785 -3.03 26.34 -16.97
CA GLN A 785 -4.00 27.43 -17.13
C GLN A 785 -4.08 28.31 -15.87
N GLU A 786 -4.07 27.70 -14.69
CA GLU A 786 -4.05 28.39 -13.40
C GLU A 786 -2.67 29.01 -13.07
N LYS A 787 -1.61 28.67 -13.81
CA LYS A 787 -0.22 29.12 -13.62
C LYS A 787 0.32 28.78 -12.23
N VAL A 788 0.11 27.54 -11.80
CA VAL A 788 0.65 26.96 -10.56
C VAL A 788 1.84 26.07 -10.90
N VAL A 789 2.99 26.26 -10.23
CA VAL A 789 4.16 25.39 -10.43
C VAL A 789 3.82 23.99 -9.91
N PHE A 790 3.93 22.96 -10.75
CA PHE A 790 3.47 21.62 -10.42
C PHE A 790 4.55 20.59 -10.76
N VAL A 791 5.01 19.89 -9.74
CA VAL A 791 6.00 18.82 -9.83
C VAL A 791 5.50 17.57 -9.12
N THR A 792 5.94 16.41 -9.58
CA THR A 792 5.79 15.14 -8.87
C THR A 792 7.14 14.69 -8.34
N CYS A 793 7.16 14.05 -7.17
CA CYS A 793 8.36 13.48 -6.57
C CYS A 793 8.14 12.00 -6.27
N GLU A 794 9.07 11.16 -6.67
CA GLU A 794 9.02 9.72 -6.44
C GLU A 794 10.12 9.20 -5.49
N ASP A 795 10.97 10.11 -5.01
CA ASP A 795 12.20 9.78 -4.30
C ASP A 795 12.00 9.91 -2.79
N ASP A 796 11.90 8.77 -2.10
CA ASP A 796 11.56 8.68 -0.68
C ASP A 796 12.50 9.49 0.24
N ASP A 797 13.78 9.64 -0.16
CA ASP A 797 14.74 10.48 0.59
C ASP A 797 14.36 11.96 0.45
N LYS A 798 14.11 12.43 -0.79
CA LYS A 798 13.69 13.82 -1.06
C LYS A 798 12.33 14.14 -0.46
N ILE A 799 11.36 13.23 -0.57
CA ILE A 799 10.04 13.34 0.08
C ILE A 799 10.22 13.49 1.59
N SER A 800 11.10 12.67 2.20
CA SER A 800 11.42 12.76 3.62
C SER A 800 12.10 14.09 4.00
N GLU A 801 12.91 14.69 3.13
CA GLU A 801 13.48 16.03 3.35
C GLU A 801 12.43 17.15 3.25
N ILE A 802 11.53 17.07 2.27
CA ILE A 802 10.44 18.05 2.07
C ILE A 802 9.47 18.02 3.26
N LEU A 803 9.10 16.84 3.76
CA LEU A 803 8.23 16.72 4.93
C LEU A 803 8.88 17.28 6.22
N LYS A 804 10.22 17.19 6.36
CA LYS A 804 10.97 17.89 7.43
C LYS A 804 10.96 19.43 7.30
N MET A 805 10.36 19.98 6.24
CA MET A 805 10.20 21.42 6.00
C MET A 805 8.77 21.95 6.17
N GLU A 806 7.81 21.15 6.65
CA GLU A 806 6.43 21.60 6.83
C GLU A 806 6.34 22.88 7.70
N GLY A 807 5.48 23.82 7.30
CA GLY A 807 5.28 25.11 7.98
C GLY A 807 6.38 26.16 7.75
N LYS A 808 7.47 25.84 7.03
CA LYS A 808 8.52 26.81 6.65
C LYS A 808 8.15 27.52 5.35
N PHE A 809 8.68 28.74 5.16
CA PHE A 809 8.55 29.46 3.89
C PHE A 809 9.67 29.06 2.93
N LEU A 810 9.32 28.51 1.77
CA LEU A 810 10.25 27.91 0.82
C LEU A 810 10.23 28.63 -0.54
N ARG A 811 11.35 28.54 -1.25
CA ARG A 811 11.45 28.69 -2.71
C ARG A 811 11.34 27.30 -3.33
N LEU A 812 10.42 27.12 -4.28
CA LEU A 812 10.34 25.99 -5.20
C LEU A 812 10.70 26.50 -6.60
N ASP A 813 11.74 25.95 -7.18
CA ASP A 813 12.29 26.34 -8.48
C ASP A 813 12.31 25.10 -9.39
N ALA A 814 11.47 25.06 -10.42
CA ALA A 814 11.27 23.89 -11.28
C ALA A 814 11.52 24.26 -12.75
N SER A 815 12.49 23.59 -13.38
CA SER A 815 12.97 23.90 -14.72
C SER A 815 13.43 22.65 -15.46
N SER A 816 13.71 22.75 -16.77
CA SER A 816 14.24 21.63 -17.57
C SER A 816 15.60 21.10 -17.11
N SER A 817 16.30 21.77 -16.18
CA SER A 817 17.52 21.28 -15.53
C SER A 817 17.32 20.70 -14.13
N GLY A 818 16.09 20.51 -13.66
CA GLY A 818 15.77 19.90 -12.36
C GLY A 818 14.88 20.74 -11.46
N VAL A 819 14.70 20.28 -10.21
CA VAL A 819 13.86 20.94 -9.19
C VAL A 819 14.65 21.20 -7.91
N ASN A 820 14.73 22.47 -7.51
CA ASN A 820 15.41 22.93 -6.32
C ASN A 820 14.40 23.48 -5.30
N ILE A 821 14.42 22.94 -4.07
CA ILE A 821 13.60 23.42 -2.95
C ILE A 821 14.53 23.90 -1.84
N SER A 822 14.39 25.16 -1.44
CA SER A 822 15.23 25.79 -0.41
C SER A 822 14.43 26.63 0.58
N ALA A 823 14.82 26.57 1.86
CA ALA A 823 14.19 27.36 2.91
C ALA A 823 14.68 28.81 2.90
N SER A 824 13.75 29.76 2.79
CA SER A 824 14.07 31.19 2.71
C SER A 824 14.05 31.84 4.10
N PHE A 825 15.20 32.37 4.53
CA PHE A 825 15.34 33.08 5.80
C PHE A 825 15.10 34.59 5.68
N SER A 826 13.90 35.01 5.26
CA SER A 826 13.50 36.43 5.38
C SER A 826 11.99 36.66 5.49
N ASN A 827 11.54 37.08 6.68
CA ASN A 827 10.31 37.86 6.84
C ASN A 827 10.59 39.33 6.48
N LYS A 828 11.00 39.60 5.22
CA LYS A 828 11.14 40.96 4.68
C LYS A 828 9.98 41.25 3.73
N HIS A 829 8.96 41.93 4.24
CA HIS A 829 7.74 42.21 3.50
C HIS A 829 7.82 43.44 2.56
N GLU A 830 9.03 43.95 2.28
CA GLU A 830 9.27 45.26 1.65
C GLU A 830 10.19 45.26 0.39
N GLU A 831 10.93 44.19 0.10
CA GLU A 831 11.93 44.16 -0.99
C GLU A 831 11.42 43.54 -2.32
N LEU A 832 10.13 43.73 -2.64
CA LEU A 832 9.52 43.28 -3.91
C LEU A 832 9.07 44.42 -4.85
N LEU A 833 9.56 45.65 -4.62
CA LEU A 833 9.21 46.85 -5.42
C LEU A 833 10.45 47.58 -5.98
N SER A 834 11.52 46.86 -6.32
CA SER A 834 12.75 47.46 -6.85
C SER A 834 13.55 46.58 -7.81
N VAL A 835 12.93 46.15 -8.93
CA VAL A 835 13.67 45.80 -10.15
C VAL A 835 13.29 46.80 -11.24
N LYS A 836 14.17 47.78 -11.45
CA LYS A 836 14.10 48.74 -12.57
C LYS A 836 14.90 48.22 -13.76
N ASP A 837 14.58 48.77 -14.93
CA ASP A 837 15.20 48.49 -16.21
C ASP A 837 16.72 48.65 -16.19
N LEU A 838 17.42 47.69 -16.80
CA LEU A 838 18.80 47.85 -17.29
C LEU A 838 18.94 47.27 -18.69
N SER A 839 18.29 47.93 -19.65
CA SER A 839 18.67 47.85 -21.06
C SER A 839 19.98 48.63 -21.30
N GLY A 840 20.99 48.05 -21.96
CA GLY A 840 22.09 48.86 -22.51
C GLY A 840 23.44 48.16 -22.67
N ASN A 841 23.62 47.51 -23.83
CA ASN A 841 24.85 47.35 -24.64
C ASN A 841 24.93 45.94 -25.27
N GLY A 842 25.22 45.77 -26.56
CA GLY A 842 25.42 46.80 -27.58
C GLY A 842 26.26 46.33 -28.76
N ILE A 843 25.71 45.47 -29.62
CA ILE A 843 26.33 45.10 -30.92
C ILE A 843 25.29 45.28 -32.02
N SER A 844 25.66 45.96 -33.09
CA SER A 844 24.77 46.41 -34.16
C SER A 844 24.90 45.58 -35.44
N LEU A 845 23.76 45.27 -36.06
CA LEU A 845 23.66 44.88 -37.46
C LEU A 845 22.54 45.71 -38.14
N PRO A 846 22.62 45.96 -39.45
CA PRO A 846 21.93 47.10 -40.07
C PRO A 846 20.45 46.85 -40.36
N ALA A 847 19.66 47.92 -40.26
CA ALA A 847 18.26 47.90 -40.65
C ALA A 847 18.09 47.93 -42.18
N VAL A 848 17.19 47.08 -42.69
CA VAL A 848 16.53 47.26 -43.98
C VAL A 848 15.04 47.37 -43.69
N ALA A 849 14.40 48.43 -44.15
CA ALA A 849 13.01 48.70 -43.84
C ALA A 849 12.06 47.82 -44.66
N LEU A 850 11.01 47.31 -44.01
CA LEU A 850 9.77 46.85 -44.63
C LEU A 850 8.60 47.50 -43.90
N GLU A 851 7.58 47.89 -44.65
CA GLU A 851 6.54 48.82 -44.18
C GLU A 851 5.50 48.14 -43.27
N GLU A 852 5.19 48.76 -42.13
CA GLU A 852 4.04 48.39 -41.32
C GLU A 852 2.73 48.77 -42.03
N LYS A 853 2.07 47.79 -42.64
CA LYS A 853 0.64 47.90 -42.95
C LYS A 853 -0.18 47.39 -41.77
N SER A 854 -0.59 48.31 -40.91
CA SER A 854 -1.48 48.02 -39.78
C SER A 854 -2.86 47.60 -40.27
N SER A 855 -3.18 46.31 -40.14
CA SER A 855 -4.56 45.84 -40.06
C SER A 855 -5.00 45.90 -38.60
N SER A 856 -5.84 46.89 -38.25
CA SER A 856 -6.38 47.00 -36.90
C SER A 856 -7.26 45.78 -36.58
N TRP A 857 -6.88 45.00 -35.57
CA TRP A 857 -7.83 44.15 -34.84
C TRP A 857 -8.79 45.07 -34.08
N SER A 858 -9.90 45.40 -34.73
CA SER A 858 -11.01 46.09 -34.10
C SER A 858 -11.60 45.20 -33.02
N MET A 859 -11.73 45.72 -31.80
CA MET A 859 -12.48 45.06 -30.73
C MET A 859 -13.95 44.95 -31.15
N VAL A 860 -14.34 43.78 -31.66
CA VAL A 860 -15.75 43.44 -31.87
C VAL A 860 -16.42 43.31 -30.51
N LYS A 861 -17.05 44.39 -30.06
CA LYS A 861 -18.06 44.31 -29.00
C LYS A 861 -19.22 43.48 -29.54
N ALA A 862 -19.32 42.23 -29.09
CA ALA A 862 -20.46 41.37 -29.38
C ALA A 862 -21.74 42.05 -28.87
N HIS A 863 -22.57 42.54 -29.79
CA HIS A 863 -23.92 42.99 -29.46
C HIS A 863 -24.79 41.75 -29.23
N TYR A 864 -25.22 41.53 -27.99
CA TYR A 864 -26.22 40.51 -27.68
C TYR A 864 -27.53 40.83 -28.40
N SER A 865 -27.77 40.11 -29.50
CA SER A 865 -29.01 40.14 -30.25
C SER A 865 -30.02 39.23 -29.56
N ASN A 866 -31.09 39.80 -28.98
CA ASN A 866 -32.21 39.02 -28.46
C ASN A 866 -33.09 38.50 -29.61
N GLN A 867 -32.57 37.49 -30.32
CA GLN A 867 -33.37 36.62 -31.19
C GLN A 867 -33.23 35.18 -30.69
N ASN A 868 -34.28 34.67 -30.05
CA ASN A 868 -34.32 33.28 -29.60
C ASN A 868 -34.28 32.33 -30.81
N PRO A 869 -33.37 31.35 -30.84
CA PRO A 869 -33.57 30.15 -31.66
C PRO A 869 -34.86 29.46 -31.21
N ALA A 870 -35.73 29.09 -32.16
CA ALA A 870 -36.99 28.43 -31.86
C ALA A 870 -36.84 26.91 -31.93
N ALA A 871 -37.26 26.24 -30.85
CA ALA A 871 -37.29 24.78 -30.65
C ALA A 871 -35.92 24.05 -30.68
N GLY A 872 -35.74 23.11 -29.74
CA GLY A 872 -34.63 22.17 -29.80
C GLY A 872 -34.84 21.16 -30.93
N GLY A 873 -33.77 20.81 -31.64
CA GLY A 873 -33.80 19.87 -32.75
C GLY A 873 -32.41 19.31 -33.04
N VAL A 874 -32.36 18.13 -33.65
CA VAL A 874 -31.11 17.39 -33.90
C VAL A 874 -30.33 18.04 -35.04
N ILE A 875 -29.13 18.55 -34.75
CA ILE A 875 -28.19 19.11 -35.73
C ILE A 875 -27.13 18.06 -36.07
N ALA A 876 -26.81 17.90 -37.35
CA ALA A 876 -25.73 17.02 -37.80
C ALA A 876 -24.36 17.64 -37.50
N LEU A 877 -23.35 16.81 -37.16
CA LEU A 877 -22.03 17.29 -36.73
C LEU A 877 -21.38 18.31 -37.70
N ALA A 878 -21.60 18.19 -39.02
CA ALA A 878 -21.04 19.10 -40.01
C ALA A 878 -21.54 20.55 -39.90
N ASP A 879 -22.72 20.77 -39.30
CA ASP A 879 -23.38 22.08 -39.20
C ASP A 879 -23.23 22.73 -37.81
N ALA A 880 -22.46 22.10 -36.90
CA ALA A 880 -22.30 22.54 -35.51
C ALA A 880 -21.42 23.79 -35.37
N THR A 881 -21.86 24.76 -34.55
CA THR A 881 -21.10 25.99 -34.20
C THR A 881 -21.06 26.20 -32.69
N THR A 882 -20.09 26.97 -32.18
CA THR A 882 -19.89 27.16 -30.73
C THR A 882 -21.15 27.72 -30.03
N GLU A 883 -21.89 28.60 -30.70
CA GLU A 883 -23.10 29.24 -30.19
C GLU A 883 -24.31 28.28 -30.12
N THR A 884 -24.40 27.31 -31.04
CA THR A 884 -25.51 26.34 -31.09
C THR A 884 -25.21 25.04 -30.36
N SER A 885 -23.92 24.68 -30.24
CA SER A 885 -23.46 23.30 -30.05
C SER A 885 -22.36 23.13 -28.98
N GLY A 886 -21.82 24.24 -28.45
CA GLY A 886 -20.68 24.21 -27.52
C GLY A 886 -19.33 23.97 -28.22
N ALA A 887 -18.24 24.12 -27.45
CA ALA A 887 -16.88 24.19 -27.97
C ALA A 887 -16.41 22.89 -28.64
N LYS A 888 -16.57 21.74 -27.96
CA LYS A 888 -16.09 20.43 -28.48
C LYS A 888 -16.74 20.06 -29.80
N ALA A 889 -18.06 20.22 -29.91
CA ALA A 889 -18.80 19.85 -31.12
C ALA A 889 -18.41 20.72 -32.33
N ALA A 890 -18.22 22.02 -32.13
CA ALA A 890 -17.75 22.93 -33.18
C ALA A 890 -16.34 22.57 -33.68
N ALA A 891 -15.43 22.19 -32.78
CA ALA A 891 -14.10 21.70 -33.15
C ALA A 891 -14.17 20.37 -33.94
N CYS A 892 -15.05 19.45 -33.53
CA CYS A 892 -15.27 18.18 -34.21
C CYS A 892 -15.88 18.35 -35.63
N SER A 893 -16.76 19.33 -35.83
CA SER A 893 -17.23 19.74 -37.16
C SER A 893 -16.06 20.11 -38.08
N HIS A 894 -15.20 21.03 -37.62
CA HIS A 894 -14.07 21.51 -38.41
C HIS A 894 -13.07 20.39 -38.72
N LEU A 895 -12.79 19.50 -37.75
CA LEU A 895 -11.99 18.28 -37.96
C LEU A 895 -12.54 17.39 -39.08
N GLY A 896 -13.86 17.21 -39.18
CA GLY A 896 -14.50 16.43 -40.25
C GLY A 896 -14.24 17.01 -41.64
N SER A 897 -14.21 18.34 -41.78
CA SER A 897 -13.85 18.97 -43.05
C SER A 897 -12.35 18.81 -43.38
N LEU A 898 -11.48 18.78 -42.37
CA LEU A 898 -10.03 18.62 -42.51
C LEU A 898 -9.62 17.17 -42.83
N SER A 899 -10.32 16.15 -42.35
CA SER A 899 -9.97 14.75 -42.64
C SER A 899 -9.99 14.43 -44.13
N SER A 900 -10.98 14.96 -44.87
CA SER A 900 -11.11 14.82 -46.34
C SER A 900 -9.97 15.49 -47.13
N ILE A 901 -9.20 16.37 -46.49
CA ILE A 901 -8.01 17.02 -47.07
C ILE A 901 -6.74 16.23 -46.68
N SER A 902 -6.73 15.58 -45.50
CA SER A 902 -5.58 14.85 -44.96
C SER A 902 -5.08 13.70 -45.85
N GLU A 903 -5.96 13.09 -46.67
CA GLU A 903 -5.62 12.03 -47.63
C GLU A 903 -4.51 12.39 -48.64
N LYS A 904 -4.22 13.68 -48.80
CA LYS A 904 -3.27 14.22 -49.78
C LYS A 904 -2.11 14.99 -49.14
N VAL A 905 -1.93 14.85 -47.82
CA VAL A 905 -0.93 15.60 -47.04
C VAL A 905 0.10 14.66 -46.44
N TYR A 906 1.37 14.99 -46.69
CA TYR A 906 2.54 14.29 -46.20
C TYR A 906 3.43 15.29 -45.43
N SER A 907 4.24 14.79 -44.49
CA SER A 907 5.33 15.55 -43.90
C SER A 907 6.47 15.75 -44.89
N ASP A 908 7.45 16.59 -44.54
CA ASP A 908 8.69 16.76 -45.31
C ASP A 908 9.59 15.49 -45.33
N GLN A 909 9.15 14.37 -44.71
CA GLN A 909 9.77 13.04 -44.78
C GLN A 909 8.83 11.96 -45.38
N ASP A 910 7.87 12.36 -46.23
CA ASP A 910 6.87 11.48 -46.89
C ASP A 910 5.96 10.68 -45.92
N VAL A 911 5.79 11.13 -44.66
CA VAL A 911 4.87 10.49 -43.70
C VAL A 911 3.45 11.05 -43.88
N PRO A 912 2.42 10.25 -44.19
CA PRO A 912 1.07 10.75 -44.42
C PRO A 912 0.41 11.22 -43.12
N ALA A 913 -0.17 12.43 -43.13
CA ALA A 913 -0.91 13.03 -42.01
C ALA A 913 -2.39 12.57 -41.96
N LEU A 914 -2.68 11.35 -42.44
CA LEU A 914 -4.03 10.81 -42.61
C LEU A 914 -4.70 10.49 -41.26
N PHE A 915 -5.89 11.06 -41.05
CA PHE A 915 -6.77 10.72 -39.91
C PHE A 915 -8.25 10.69 -40.32
N ARG A 916 -9.10 10.08 -39.47
CA ARG A 916 -10.57 10.08 -39.58
C ARG A 916 -11.24 10.69 -38.35
N VAL A 917 -12.54 10.96 -38.44
CA VAL A 917 -13.36 11.58 -37.38
C VAL A 917 -14.70 10.80 -37.28
N PRO A 918 -15.21 10.48 -36.07
CA PRO A 918 -16.53 9.85 -35.90
C PRO A 918 -17.71 10.76 -36.29
N SER A 919 -18.85 10.16 -36.65
CA SER A 919 -20.13 10.85 -36.89
C SER A 919 -20.84 11.26 -35.58
N GLY A 920 -21.71 12.29 -35.60
CA GLY A 920 -22.39 12.76 -34.37
C GLY A 920 -23.58 13.72 -34.49
N ALA A 921 -24.26 13.97 -33.35
CA ALA A 921 -25.53 14.74 -33.19
C ALA A 921 -25.73 15.35 -31.77
N ILE A 922 -26.67 16.31 -31.57
CA ILE A 922 -26.68 17.28 -30.42
C ILE A 922 -28.08 17.71 -29.84
N GLU A 923 -28.20 18.00 -28.52
CA GLU A 923 -29.40 18.51 -27.75
C GLU A 923 -29.03 19.36 -26.47
N THR A 924 -29.89 20.26 -25.90
CA THR A 924 -29.55 21.23 -24.79
C THR A 924 -30.61 21.53 -23.66
N ALA A 925 -30.20 22.01 -22.44
CA ALA A 925 -31.09 22.39 -21.27
C ALA A 925 -30.51 23.38 -20.17
N ARG A 926 -31.35 23.91 -19.22
CA ARG A 926 -31.05 24.91 -18.11
C ARG A 926 -31.95 24.81 -16.84
N ILE A 927 -31.52 25.29 -15.63
CA ILE A 927 -32.33 25.78 -14.45
C ILE A 927 -31.47 26.42 -13.29
N GLU A 928 -32.09 27.03 -12.24
CA GLU A 928 -31.50 27.92 -11.20
C GLU A 928 -31.30 27.37 -9.73
N ASP A 929 -30.86 28.23 -8.78
CA ASP A 929 -30.12 27.99 -7.51
C ASP A 929 -30.87 27.59 -6.20
N GLY A 930 -30.11 27.09 -5.19
CA GLY A 930 -30.34 27.42 -3.76
C GLY A 930 -30.06 26.37 -2.64
N GLU A 931 -28.89 26.40 -1.99
CA GLU A 931 -28.39 25.51 -0.87
C GLU A 931 -27.50 24.32 -1.34
N LEU A 932 -26.22 24.62 -1.57
CA LEU A 932 -25.31 23.94 -2.52
C LEU A 932 -25.31 22.41 -2.50
N ASP A 933 -24.74 21.76 -1.48
CA ASP A 933 -24.39 20.34 -1.59
C ASP A 933 -25.64 19.45 -1.72
N LYS A 934 -26.69 19.81 -0.99
CA LYS A 934 -28.01 19.16 -1.05
C LYS A 934 -28.72 19.43 -2.38
N LEU A 935 -28.67 20.65 -2.91
CA LEU A 935 -29.28 20.93 -4.22
C LEU A 935 -28.45 20.48 -5.40
N CYS A 936 -27.13 20.35 -5.32
CA CYS A 936 -26.36 19.64 -6.33
C CYS A 936 -26.84 18.19 -6.43
N SER A 937 -27.07 17.49 -5.31
CA SER A 937 -27.66 16.15 -5.32
C SER A 937 -29.11 16.14 -5.83
N GLN A 938 -29.96 17.09 -5.42
CA GLN A 938 -31.36 17.14 -5.86
C GLN A 938 -31.50 17.54 -7.35
N LEU A 939 -30.70 18.49 -7.85
CA LEU A 939 -30.67 18.88 -9.26
C LEU A 939 -30.09 17.76 -10.12
N GLN A 940 -28.99 17.10 -9.71
CA GLN A 940 -28.49 15.92 -10.42
C GLN A 940 -29.57 14.82 -10.50
N PHE A 941 -30.32 14.56 -9.43
CA PHE A 941 -31.42 13.58 -9.43
C PHE A 941 -32.60 14.01 -10.33
N LEU A 942 -33.05 15.27 -10.24
CA LEU A 942 -34.14 15.80 -11.06
C LEU A 942 -33.78 15.85 -12.55
N VAL A 943 -32.52 16.15 -12.89
CA VAL A 943 -32.06 16.25 -14.28
C VAL A 943 -31.75 14.87 -14.86
N SER A 944 -31.15 13.94 -14.10
CA SER A 944 -30.89 12.56 -14.56
C SER A 944 -32.14 11.68 -14.70
N THR A 945 -33.28 12.12 -14.14
CA THR A 945 -34.59 11.51 -14.40
C THR A 945 -35.27 12.04 -15.66
N GLN A 946 -34.77 13.10 -16.29
CA GLN A 946 -35.24 13.54 -17.61
C GLN A 946 -34.68 12.61 -18.70
N ARG A 947 -35.36 12.57 -19.85
CA ARG A 947 -34.94 11.87 -21.06
C ARG A 947 -35.23 12.75 -22.29
N PRO A 948 -34.50 12.59 -23.41
CA PRO A 948 -34.91 13.14 -24.71
C PRO A 948 -36.30 12.65 -25.11
N THR A 949 -36.97 13.39 -26.01
CA THR A 949 -38.25 12.94 -26.58
C THR A 949 -38.06 11.70 -27.46
N GLU A 950 -39.12 10.89 -27.60
CA GLU A 950 -39.08 9.68 -28.44
C GLU A 950 -38.72 10.02 -29.90
N GLU A 951 -39.17 11.17 -30.41
CA GLU A 951 -38.82 11.70 -31.73
C GLU A 951 -37.31 11.95 -31.91
N ILE A 952 -36.62 12.45 -30.87
CA ILE A 952 -35.16 12.65 -30.87
C ILE A 952 -34.42 11.30 -30.82
N ILE A 953 -34.87 10.38 -29.97
CA ILE A 953 -34.26 9.03 -29.85
C ILE A 953 -34.39 8.27 -31.18
N GLU A 954 -35.59 8.27 -31.77
CA GLU A 954 -35.83 7.70 -33.11
C GLU A 954 -34.96 8.36 -34.19
N SER A 955 -34.74 9.67 -34.12
CA SER A 955 -33.93 10.40 -35.11
C SER A 955 -32.45 10.02 -35.01
N ILE A 956 -31.95 9.79 -33.79
CA ILE A 956 -30.58 9.33 -33.52
C ILE A 956 -30.41 7.85 -33.91
N GLU A 957 -31.39 6.98 -33.65
CA GLU A 957 -31.37 5.59 -34.14
C GLU A 957 -31.37 5.50 -35.68
N LYS A 958 -31.94 6.48 -36.39
CA LYS A 958 -31.89 6.56 -37.86
C LYS A 958 -30.54 7.04 -38.42
N ILE A 959 -29.68 7.66 -37.59
CA ILE A 959 -28.34 8.14 -37.98
C ILE A 959 -27.28 7.03 -37.86
N PHE A 960 -27.38 6.18 -36.83
CA PHE A 960 -26.37 5.18 -36.52
C PHE A 960 -26.84 3.74 -36.83
N PRO A 961 -25.95 2.81 -37.22
CA PRO A 961 -26.30 1.40 -37.33
C PRO A 961 -26.81 0.83 -35.99
N SER A 962 -27.85 0.00 -35.99
CA SER A 962 -28.42 -0.62 -34.77
C SER A 962 -27.49 -1.57 -33.99
N LYS A 963 -26.30 -1.84 -34.53
CA LYS A 963 -25.20 -2.58 -33.85
C LYS A 963 -24.03 -1.69 -33.43
N ALA A 964 -24.07 -0.39 -33.72
CA ALA A 964 -23.07 0.55 -33.25
C ALA A 964 -23.13 0.68 -31.72
N ARG A 965 -22.01 1.07 -31.13
CA ARG A 965 -21.93 1.58 -29.76
C ARG A 965 -21.72 3.08 -29.86
N LEU A 966 -22.31 3.83 -28.95
CA LEU A 966 -22.21 5.28 -28.90
C LEU A 966 -21.48 5.74 -27.64
N ILE A 967 -20.82 6.89 -27.75
CA ILE A 967 -20.34 7.67 -26.61
C ILE A 967 -21.14 8.97 -26.57
N VAL A 968 -21.63 9.31 -25.39
CA VAL A 968 -22.49 10.48 -25.14
C VAL A 968 -21.67 11.46 -24.32
N ARG A 969 -21.06 12.45 -24.98
CA ARG A 969 -20.11 13.42 -24.39
C ARG A 969 -20.80 14.75 -24.05
N SER A 970 -20.33 15.40 -23.01
CA SER A 970 -20.67 16.79 -22.66
C SER A 970 -20.03 17.79 -23.62
N SER A 971 -20.74 18.86 -23.98
CA SER A 971 -20.27 19.98 -24.79
C SER A 971 -21.00 21.27 -24.36
N ALA A 972 -20.77 21.75 -23.13
CA ALA A 972 -21.45 22.95 -22.63
C ALA A 972 -20.98 24.26 -23.32
N ASN A 973 -21.86 25.27 -23.34
CA ASN A 973 -21.59 26.59 -23.92
C ASN A 973 -20.54 27.42 -23.14
N VAL A 974 -20.20 27.01 -21.92
CA VAL A 974 -19.23 27.65 -21.02
C VAL A 974 -17.96 26.80 -20.85
N GLU A 975 -17.68 25.91 -21.80
CA GLU A 975 -16.41 25.17 -21.84
C GLU A 975 -15.28 26.02 -22.42
N ASP A 976 -14.05 25.72 -22.00
CA ASP A 976 -12.78 26.27 -22.53
C ASP A 976 -12.73 27.81 -22.61
N LEU A 977 -13.32 28.47 -21.62
CA LEU A 977 -13.20 29.92 -21.41
C LEU A 977 -11.78 30.27 -20.94
N ALA A 978 -11.27 31.43 -21.36
CA ALA A 978 -9.91 31.90 -21.03
C ALA A 978 -9.63 32.11 -19.52
N SER A 979 -10.64 31.96 -18.66
CA SER A 979 -10.56 32.02 -17.20
C SER A 979 -11.13 30.78 -16.49
N MET A 980 -11.50 29.71 -17.22
CA MET A 980 -12.06 28.48 -16.64
C MET A 980 -11.74 27.25 -17.48
N SER A 981 -11.03 26.29 -16.89
CA SER A 981 -10.85 24.97 -17.49
C SER A 981 -12.14 24.16 -17.43
N ALA A 982 -12.53 23.52 -18.53
CA ALA A 982 -13.57 22.49 -18.54
C ALA A 982 -13.01 21.06 -18.72
N ALA A 983 -11.68 20.91 -18.68
CA ALA A 983 -10.99 19.63 -18.79
C ALA A 983 -11.46 18.65 -17.70
N GLY A 984 -12.12 17.57 -18.13
CA GLY A 984 -12.73 16.57 -17.24
C GLY A 984 -13.84 17.10 -16.32
N LEU A 985 -14.45 18.25 -16.59
CA LEU A 985 -15.40 18.91 -15.67
C LEU A 985 -16.81 18.32 -15.68
N TYR A 986 -17.16 17.60 -16.74
CA TYR A 986 -18.50 17.10 -17.04
C TYR A 986 -18.44 15.65 -17.54
N GLU A 987 -19.52 14.89 -17.36
CA GLU A 987 -19.53 13.45 -17.69
C GLU A 987 -19.46 13.21 -19.21
N SER A 988 -18.89 12.06 -19.57
CA SER A 988 -19.03 11.43 -20.88
C SER A 988 -19.34 9.96 -20.65
N ILE A 989 -20.43 9.46 -21.25
CA ILE A 989 -20.92 8.09 -21.02
C ILE A 989 -20.54 7.22 -22.24
N PRO A 990 -19.58 6.30 -22.11
CA PRO A 990 -19.26 5.32 -23.15
C PRO A 990 -20.31 4.21 -23.23
N ASN A 991 -20.13 3.31 -24.20
CA ASN A 991 -20.84 2.02 -24.31
C ASN A 991 -22.38 2.09 -24.36
N VAL A 992 -22.93 3.15 -24.95
CA VAL A 992 -24.38 3.37 -25.06
C VAL A 992 -24.94 2.68 -26.31
N SER A 993 -26.00 1.89 -26.18
CA SER A 993 -26.70 1.33 -27.35
C SER A 993 -27.69 2.33 -27.95
N PRO A 994 -27.70 2.57 -29.29
CA PRO A 994 -28.71 3.40 -29.94
C PRO A 994 -30.12 2.79 -29.82
N SER A 995 -30.23 1.49 -30.11
CA SER A 995 -31.49 0.72 -30.08
C SER A 995 -31.98 0.36 -28.67
N ASN A 996 -31.53 1.08 -27.64
CA ASN A 996 -32.03 0.94 -26.27
C ASN A 996 -32.38 2.33 -25.67
N PRO A 997 -33.62 2.82 -25.88
CA PRO A 997 -34.08 4.12 -25.39
C PRO A 997 -33.93 4.34 -23.88
N GLU A 998 -33.91 3.26 -23.08
CA GLU A 998 -33.69 3.35 -21.63
C GLU A 998 -32.23 3.67 -21.30
N VAL A 999 -31.28 2.96 -21.93
CA VAL A 999 -29.85 3.18 -21.72
C VAL A 999 -29.44 4.53 -22.30
N PHE A 1000 -29.85 4.83 -23.54
CA PHE A 1000 -29.58 6.10 -24.19
C PHE A 1000 -30.17 7.29 -23.42
N GLY A 1001 -31.45 7.20 -23.02
CA GLY A 1001 -32.10 8.26 -22.23
C GLY A 1001 -31.43 8.49 -20.87
N ARG A 1002 -31.01 7.43 -20.17
CA ARG A 1002 -30.23 7.56 -18.93
C ARG A 1002 -28.84 8.17 -19.15
N ALA A 1003 -28.16 7.84 -20.25
CA ALA A 1003 -26.85 8.40 -20.58
C ALA A 1003 -26.93 9.91 -20.83
N VAL A 1004 -27.89 10.36 -21.65
CA VAL A 1004 -28.14 11.79 -21.89
C VAL A 1004 -28.53 12.52 -20.59
N GLY A 1005 -29.43 11.92 -19.80
CA GLY A 1005 -29.82 12.45 -18.48
C GLY A 1005 -28.63 12.62 -17.52
N ARG A 1006 -27.68 11.68 -17.49
CA ARG A 1006 -26.42 11.80 -16.73
C ARG A 1006 -25.55 12.95 -17.23
N VAL A 1007 -25.37 13.09 -18.54
CA VAL A 1007 -24.56 14.19 -19.10
C VAL A 1007 -25.17 15.57 -18.77
N TRP A 1008 -26.49 15.73 -18.89
CA TRP A 1008 -27.17 16.94 -18.41
C TRP A 1008 -27.02 17.15 -16.90
N ALA A 1009 -27.16 16.10 -16.10
CA ALA A 1009 -27.01 16.18 -14.64
C ALA A 1009 -25.60 16.61 -14.23
N SER A 1010 -24.57 16.19 -14.98
CA SER A 1010 -23.17 16.51 -14.69
C SER A 1010 -22.89 18.02 -14.66
N LEU A 1011 -23.69 18.82 -15.37
CA LEU A 1011 -23.66 20.29 -15.31
C LEU A 1011 -23.85 20.81 -13.86
N TYR A 1012 -24.61 20.10 -13.04
CA TYR A 1012 -24.96 20.46 -11.65
C TYR A 1012 -24.17 19.70 -10.59
N THR A 1013 -23.08 19.01 -10.97
CA THR A 1013 -22.10 18.48 -10.01
C THR A 1013 -21.60 19.61 -9.09
N ARG A 1014 -21.33 19.25 -7.82
CA ARG A 1014 -20.79 20.19 -6.82
C ARG A 1014 -19.54 20.91 -7.34
N ARG A 1015 -18.67 20.17 -8.03
CA ARG A 1015 -17.47 20.69 -8.69
C ARG A 1015 -17.84 21.76 -9.72
N ALA A 1016 -18.55 21.42 -10.79
CA ALA A 1016 -18.84 22.37 -11.87
C ALA A 1016 -19.62 23.62 -11.43
N VAL A 1017 -20.49 23.52 -10.42
CA VAL A 1017 -21.14 24.69 -9.81
C VAL A 1017 -20.11 25.61 -9.11
N LEU A 1018 -19.14 25.03 -8.39
CA LEU A 1018 -18.04 25.78 -7.75
C LEU A 1018 -17.05 26.35 -8.79
N SER A 1019 -16.66 25.60 -9.82
CA SER A 1019 -15.73 26.06 -10.87
C SER A 1019 -16.30 27.29 -11.58
N ARG A 1020 -17.58 27.23 -12.00
CA ARG A 1020 -18.29 28.37 -12.61
C ARG A 1020 -18.39 29.55 -11.65
N ARG A 1021 -18.66 29.31 -10.35
CA ARG A 1021 -18.66 30.37 -9.33
C ARG A 1021 -17.28 31.04 -9.18
N ALA A 1022 -16.20 30.27 -9.19
CA ALA A 1022 -14.84 30.79 -9.10
C ALA A 1022 -14.45 31.60 -10.36
N ALA A 1023 -14.90 31.16 -11.54
CA ALA A 1023 -14.74 31.88 -12.80
C ALA A 1023 -15.68 33.08 -12.99
N GLY A 1024 -16.60 33.35 -12.05
CA GLY A 1024 -17.58 34.44 -12.13
C GLY A 1024 -18.76 34.19 -13.07
N VAL A 1025 -18.93 32.95 -13.57
CA VAL A 1025 -19.99 32.55 -14.51
C VAL A 1025 -21.31 32.32 -13.77
N PRO A 1026 -22.41 33.03 -14.11
CA PRO A 1026 -23.73 32.79 -13.52
C PRO A 1026 -24.26 31.40 -13.88
N GLN A 1027 -24.78 30.65 -12.89
CA GLN A 1027 -25.21 29.26 -13.10
C GLN A 1027 -26.29 29.12 -14.17
N LYS A 1028 -27.22 30.08 -14.22
CA LYS A 1028 -28.32 30.18 -15.20
C LYS A 1028 -27.90 30.41 -16.66
N GLU A 1029 -26.66 30.83 -16.89
CA GLU A 1029 -26.13 31.12 -18.23
C GLU A 1029 -25.47 29.89 -18.86
N ALA A 1030 -25.05 28.94 -18.03
CA ALA A 1030 -24.54 27.64 -18.44
C ALA A 1030 -25.65 26.78 -19.06
N VAL A 1031 -25.32 26.13 -20.18
CA VAL A 1031 -26.17 25.24 -20.96
C VAL A 1031 -25.32 24.04 -21.34
N MET A 1032 -25.73 22.84 -20.97
CA MET A 1032 -25.10 21.62 -21.46
C MET A 1032 -25.63 21.31 -22.86
N ALA A 1033 -24.77 21.18 -23.87
CA ALA A 1033 -25.10 20.44 -25.08
C ALA A 1033 -24.53 19.02 -25.00
N VAL A 1034 -25.19 18.04 -25.63
CA VAL A 1034 -24.79 16.62 -25.55
C VAL A 1034 -24.34 16.13 -26.91
N LEU A 1035 -23.04 15.91 -27.09
CA LEU A 1035 -22.44 15.38 -28.32
C LEU A 1035 -22.51 13.85 -28.31
N VAL A 1036 -23.42 13.28 -29.10
CA VAL A 1036 -23.50 11.84 -29.36
C VAL A 1036 -22.54 11.50 -30.50
N GLN A 1037 -21.66 10.52 -30.32
CA GLN A 1037 -20.70 10.05 -31.34
C GLN A 1037 -20.66 8.52 -31.44
N GLU A 1038 -20.23 7.97 -32.58
CA GLU A 1038 -19.85 6.56 -32.69
C GLU A 1038 -18.65 6.24 -31.76
N MET A 1039 -18.81 5.25 -30.89
CA MET A 1039 -17.76 4.79 -29.98
C MET A 1039 -16.86 3.77 -30.67
N LEU A 1040 -15.60 4.15 -30.85
CA LEU A 1040 -14.54 3.25 -31.29
C LEU A 1040 -14.10 2.32 -30.17
N SER A 1041 -13.59 1.14 -30.53
CA SER A 1041 -12.91 0.21 -29.63
C SER A 1041 -11.42 0.15 -30.00
N PRO A 1042 -10.59 1.09 -29.52
CA PRO A 1042 -9.19 1.22 -29.92
C PRO A 1042 -8.24 0.27 -29.20
N ASP A 1043 -7.10 -0.01 -29.84
CA ASP A 1043 -5.96 -0.70 -29.23
C ASP A 1043 -5.13 0.24 -28.34
N LEU A 1044 -5.06 1.52 -28.74
CA LEU A 1044 -4.35 2.60 -28.07
C LEU A 1044 -5.15 3.91 -28.14
N SER A 1045 -5.14 4.68 -27.06
CA SER A 1045 -5.62 6.07 -27.01
C SER A 1045 -4.45 7.03 -26.82
N PHE A 1046 -4.59 8.30 -27.22
CA PHE A 1046 -3.55 9.30 -27.05
C PHE A 1046 -4.09 10.72 -26.84
N VAL A 1047 -3.29 11.53 -26.16
CA VAL A 1047 -3.35 12.99 -26.19
C VAL A 1047 -2.01 13.49 -26.73
N LEU A 1048 -2.01 14.50 -27.61
CA LEU A 1048 -0.78 15.16 -28.07
C LEU A 1048 -0.86 16.68 -28.00
N HIS A 1049 0.26 17.29 -27.69
CA HIS A 1049 0.49 18.74 -27.64
C HIS A 1049 1.49 19.12 -28.74
N THR A 1050 1.18 20.12 -29.55
CA THR A 1050 2.06 20.56 -30.66
C THR A 1050 3.10 21.59 -30.25
N LEU A 1051 3.14 21.97 -28.98
CA LEU A 1051 4.21 22.73 -28.33
C LEU A 1051 4.63 21.97 -27.06
N SER A 1052 5.93 21.73 -26.87
CA SER A 1052 6.40 21.00 -25.67
C SER A 1052 5.87 21.65 -24.38
N PRO A 1053 5.08 20.94 -23.55
CA PRO A 1053 4.53 21.50 -22.31
C PRO A 1053 5.62 21.86 -21.28
N THR A 1054 6.79 21.22 -21.37
CA THR A 1054 7.85 21.26 -20.36
C THR A 1054 9.03 22.14 -20.79
N THR A 1055 9.38 22.14 -22.09
CA THR A 1055 10.48 22.98 -22.61
C THR A 1055 10.02 24.23 -23.36
N ARG A 1056 8.76 24.27 -23.82
CA ARG A 1056 8.21 25.25 -24.78
C ARG A 1056 8.96 25.29 -26.12
N ASP A 1057 9.57 24.19 -26.52
CA ASP A 1057 10.09 24.03 -27.87
C ASP A 1057 8.93 23.87 -28.89
N HIS A 1058 8.85 24.81 -29.83
CA HIS A 1058 7.87 24.83 -30.91
C HIS A 1058 8.22 23.87 -32.08
N THR A 1059 9.40 23.26 -32.07
CA THR A 1059 9.84 22.28 -33.08
C THR A 1059 9.42 20.84 -32.78
N LEU A 1060 8.88 20.60 -31.58
CA LEU A 1060 8.49 19.28 -31.08
C LEU A 1060 6.96 19.10 -31.04
N VAL A 1061 6.50 17.88 -31.24
CA VAL A 1061 5.18 17.38 -30.83
C VAL A 1061 5.41 16.34 -29.73
N GLU A 1062 4.74 16.50 -28.59
CA GLU A 1062 4.79 15.54 -27.48
C GLU A 1062 3.45 14.84 -27.35
N ALA A 1063 3.47 13.50 -27.27
CA ALA A 1063 2.29 12.66 -27.17
C ALA A 1063 2.38 11.74 -25.94
N GLU A 1064 1.30 11.68 -25.17
CA GLU A 1064 1.09 10.67 -24.13
C GLU A 1064 0.04 9.65 -24.62
N VAL A 1065 0.42 8.37 -24.63
CA VAL A 1065 -0.36 7.26 -25.19
C VAL A 1065 -0.69 6.25 -24.09
N ALA A 1066 -1.89 5.69 -24.10
CA ALA A 1066 -2.34 4.66 -23.17
C ALA A 1066 -2.93 3.43 -23.90
N PRO A 1067 -2.98 2.27 -23.21
CA PRO A 1067 -3.68 1.08 -23.70
C PRO A 1067 -5.20 1.26 -23.61
N GLY A 1068 -5.93 0.76 -24.61
CA GLY A 1068 -7.39 0.79 -24.65
C GLY A 1068 -7.96 2.20 -24.82
N LEU A 1069 -9.01 2.52 -24.05
CA LEU A 1069 -9.82 3.74 -24.18
C LEU A 1069 -9.10 5.03 -23.74
N GLY A 1070 -9.60 6.19 -24.18
CA GLY A 1070 -9.06 7.51 -23.80
C GLY A 1070 -9.25 7.81 -22.31
N GLU A 1071 -10.29 7.23 -21.73
CA GLU A 1071 -10.62 7.21 -20.33
C GLU A 1071 -9.45 6.67 -19.47
N THR A 1072 -8.58 5.79 -20.00
CA THR A 1072 -7.35 5.33 -19.30
C THR A 1072 -6.39 6.49 -18.99
N LEU A 1073 -6.29 7.51 -19.86
CA LEU A 1073 -5.52 8.75 -19.60
C LEU A 1073 -6.31 9.75 -18.74
N ALA A 1074 -7.60 9.87 -18.99
CA ALA A 1074 -8.44 10.96 -18.47
C ALA A 1074 -8.89 10.78 -17.01
N SER A 1075 -9.01 9.55 -16.54
CA SER A 1075 -9.63 9.16 -15.25
C SER A 1075 -8.72 9.23 -14.02
N GLY A 1076 -7.51 9.81 -14.13
CA GLY A 1076 -6.54 9.82 -13.03
C GLY A 1076 -6.03 8.42 -12.63
N THR A 1077 -6.23 7.41 -13.47
CA THR A 1077 -5.78 6.02 -13.24
C THR A 1077 -4.29 6.01 -12.88
N ARG A 1078 -3.94 5.39 -11.73
CA ARG A 1078 -2.58 5.39 -11.18
C ARG A 1078 -1.56 4.77 -12.15
N GLY A 1079 -0.74 5.63 -12.74
CA GLY A 1079 0.39 5.25 -13.58
C GLY A 1079 0.83 6.36 -14.52
N THR A 1080 1.91 6.06 -15.23
CA THR A 1080 2.51 6.88 -16.28
C THR A 1080 2.15 6.29 -17.65
N PRO A 1081 1.88 7.12 -18.68
CA PRO A 1081 1.64 6.68 -20.05
C PRO A 1081 2.94 6.48 -20.84
N TRP A 1082 2.86 5.97 -22.08
CA TRP A 1082 3.98 6.05 -23.01
C TRP A 1082 4.12 7.51 -23.45
N ARG A 1083 5.23 8.16 -23.11
CA ARG A 1083 5.49 9.56 -23.47
C ARG A 1083 6.51 9.60 -24.61
N LEU A 1084 6.11 10.13 -25.76
CA LEU A 1084 6.94 10.26 -26.96
C LEU A 1084 7.12 11.73 -27.32
N SER A 1085 8.35 12.16 -27.59
CA SER A 1085 8.65 13.46 -28.19
C SER A 1085 9.14 13.26 -29.62
N SER A 1086 8.56 13.99 -30.57
CA SER A 1086 8.83 13.83 -32.00
C SER A 1086 9.12 15.18 -32.64
N GLY A 1087 10.23 15.31 -33.37
CA GLY A 1087 10.57 16.53 -34.08
C GLY A 1087 9.76 16.71 -35.37
N LYS A 1088 9.22 17.92 -35.57
CA LYS A 1088 8.36 18.26 -36.73
C LYS A 1088 9.12 18.24 -38.06
N PHE A 1089 10.43 18.51 -38.03
CA PHE A 1089 11.26 18.77 -39.21
C PHE A 1089 12.35 17.73 -39.46
N ASP A 1090 12.90 17.11 -38.41
CA ASP A 1090 13.91 16.05 -38.54
C ASP A 1090 13.30 14.63 -38.57
N GLY A 1091 12.04 14.47 -38.15
CA GLY A 1091 11.35 13.18 -38.07
C GLY A 1091 11.87 12.27 -36.98
N LYS A 1092 12.72 12.77 -36.08
CA LYS A 1092 13.31 12.02 -34.97
C LYS A 1092 12.27 11.79 -33.89
N VAL A 1093 12.23 10.58 -33.34
CA VAL A 1093 11.36 10.21 -32.20
C VAL A 1093 12.23 9.83 -31.01
N SER A 1094 11.90 10.34 -29.84
CA SER A 1094 12.56 10.06 -28.56
C SER A 1094 11.52 9.61 -27.53
N THR A 1095 11.81 8.52 -26.84
CA THR A 1095 10.97 7.90 -25.81
C THR A 1095 11.31 8.50 -24.46
N LEU A 1096 10.39 9.26 -23.88
CA LEU A 1096 10.56 9.91 -22.58
C LEU A 1096 10.07 9.01 -21.42
N ALA A 1097 9.07 8.17 -21.67
CA ALA A 1097 8.58 7.18 -20.71
C ALA A 1097 7.92 5.98 -21.41
N PHE A 1098 7.93 4.81 -20.78
CA PHE A 1098 7.06 3.69 -21.11
C PHE A 1098 5.86 3.65 -20.16
N ALA A 1099 4.70 3.20 -20.64
CA ALA A 1099 3.50 3.11 -19.82
C ALA A 1099 3.64 2.05 -18.72
N ASN A 1100 2.97 2.28 -17.57
CA ASN A 1100 2.98 1.34 -16.43
C ASN A 1100 1.61 1.09 -15.76
N PHE A 1101 0.50 1.54 -16.38
CA PHE A 1101 -0.86 1.35 -15.84
C PHE A 1101 -1.17 -0.12 -15.51
N SER A 1102 -1.76 -0.36 -14.33
CA SER A 1102 -2.14 -1.70 -13.88
C SER A 1102 -3.26 -2.31 -14.72
N GLU A 1103 -4.21 -1.48 -15.17
CA GLU A 1103 -5.41 -1.87 -15.91
C GLU A 1103 -5.63 -0.93 -17.11
N GLU A 1104 -6.17 -1.46 -18.21
CA GLU A 1104 -6.72 -0.71 -19.33
C GLU A 1104 -8.25 -0.76 -19.32
N MET A 1105 -8.90 0.35 -19.64
CA MET A 1105 -10.36 0.38 -19.81
C MET A 1105 -10.74 0.02 -21.25
N LEU A 1106 -11.71 -0.89 -21.39
CA LEU A 1106 -12.15 -1.51 -22.63
C LEU A 1106 -13.68 -1.63 -22.68
N VAL A 1107 -14.20 -1.81 -23.89
CA VAL A 1107 -15.57 -2.26 -24.13
C VAL A 1107 -15.50 -3.53 -24.98
N LEU A 1108 -16.11 -4.61 -24.49
CA LEU A 1108 -16.18 -5.86 -25.25
C LEU A 1108 -17.20 -5.73 -26.38
N ASN A 1109 -16.76 -5.87 -27.62
CA ASN A 1109 -17.63 -5.83 -28.81
C ASN A 1109 -18.85 -6.77 -28.75
N ALA A 1110 -18.75 -7.89 -28.01
CA ALA A 1110 -19.82 -8.86 -27.77
C ALA A 1110 -20.46 -8.79 -26.36
N GLY A 1111 -20.03 -7.85 -25.50
CA GLY A 1111 -20.62 -7.61 -24.18
C GLY A 1111 -21.89 -6.74 -24.26
N PRO A 1112 -22.54 -6.44 -23.12
CA PRO A 1112 -23.66 -5.49 -23.08
C PRO A 1112 -23.24 -4.09 -23.52
N ALA A 1113 -24.21 -3.29 -23.96
CA ALA A 1113 -24.06 -1.88 -24.32
C ALA A 1113 -25.03 -1.06 -23.45
N ASP A 1114 -24.65 -0.96 -22.18
CA ASP A 1114 -25.45 -0.54 -21.02
C ASP A 1114 -24.98 0.78 -20.38
N GLY A 1115 -23.86 1.34 -20.86
CA GLY A 1115 -23.22 2.54 -20.32
C GLY A 1115 -21.89 2.28 -19.60
N GLU A 1116 -21.52 1.02 -19.35
CA GLU A 1116 -20.39 0.65 -18.48
C GLU A 1116 -19.13 0.23 -19.26
N VAL A 1117 -17.97 0.32 -18.61
CA VAL A 1117 -16.66 -0.12 -19.13
C VAL A 1117 -16.10 -1.27 -18.31
N ILE A 1118 -15.29 -2.11 -18.95
CA ILE A 1118 -14.59 -3.23 -18.32
C ILE A 1118 -13.12 -2.86 -18.14
N ARG A 1119 -12.56 -3.17 -16.97
CA ARG A 1119 -11.12 -3.06 -16.73
C ARG A 1119 -10.46 -4.41 -16.99
N ALA A 1120 -9.29 -4.39 -17.62
CA ALA A 1120 -8.49 -5.58 -17.88
C ALA A 1120 -7.02 -5.32 -17.52
N THR A 1121 -6.36 -6.28 -16.89
CA THR A 1121 -4.94 -6.14 -16.50
C THR A 1121 -4.04 -6.02 -17.73
N VAL A 1122 -3.18 -5.00 -17.74
CA VAL A 1122 -2.22 -4.78 -18.85
C VAL A 1122 -1.01 -5.68 -18.70
N ASP A 1123 -0.47 -6.17 -19.82
CA ASP A 1123 0.83 -6.84 -19.91
C ASP A 1123 1.70 -6.13 -20.95
N TYR A 1124 2.69 -5.38 -20.48
CA TYR A 1124 3.57 -4.59 -21.34
C TYR A 1124 4.63 -5.42 -22.09
N SER A 1125 4.84 -6.70 -21.75
CA SER A 1125 5.64 -7.62 -22.57
C SER A 1125 4.97 -7.97 -23.89
N LYS A 1126 3.65 -7.73 -24.00
CA LYS A 1126 2.83 -8.04 -25.19
C LYS A 1126 2.41 -6.81 -26.00
N LYS A 1127 2.55 -5.58 -25.47
CA LYS A 1127 2.14 -4.34 -26.15
C LYS A 1127 3.22 -3.88 -27.16
N PRO A 1128 2.94 -3.78 -28.49
CA PRO A 1128 3.94 -3.41 -29.49
C PRO A 1128 4.66 -2.09 -29.22
N LEU A 1129 3.96 -1.10 -28.64
CA LEU A 1129 4.56 0.20 -28.32
C LEU A 1129 5.69 0.12 -27.27
N THR A 1130 5.68 -0.91 -26.41
CA THR A 1130 6.79 -1.19 -25.49
C THR A 1130 7.89 -2.00 -26.17
N VAL A 1131 7.56 -3.05 -26.92
CA VAL A 1131 8.55 -4.05 -27.39
C VAL A 1131 9.13 -3.82 -28.79
N ASP A 1132 8.46 -3.07 -29.66
CA ASP A 1132 8.87 -2.85 -31.05
C ASP A 1132 9.30 -1.37 -31.30
N PRO A 1133 10.60 -1.09 -31.45
CA PRO A 1133 11.10 0.26 -31.74
C PRO A 1133 10.79 0.77 -33.15
N ILE A 1134 10.49 -0.11 -34.10
CA ILE A 1134 10.06 0.27 -35.45
C ILE A 1134 8.62 0.76 -35.37
N PHE A 1135 7.72 0.01 -34.71
CA PHE A 1135 6.36 0.43 -34.44
C PHE A 1135 6.31 1.73 -33.62
N ARG A 1136 7.09 1.83 -32.54
CA ARG A 1136 7.16 3.04 -31.67
C ARG A 1136 7.56 4.28 -32.45
N ARG A 1137 8.61 4.20 -33.28
CA ARG A 1137 9.05 5.32 -34.14
C ARG A 1137 8.01 5.67 -35.20
N GLN A 1138 7.43 4.68 -35.88
CA GLN A 1138 6.40 4.90 -36.90
C GLN A 1138 5.13 5.55 -36.32
N LEU A 1139 4.71 5.17 -35.11
CA LEU A 1139 3.59 5.81 -34.42
C LEU A 1139 3.92 7.27 -34.06
N GLY A 1140 5.08 7.53 -33.45
CA GLY A 1140 5.52 8.89 -33.11
C GLY A 1140 5.58 9.81 -34.34
N GLN A 1141 6.16 9.34 -35.45
CA GLN A 1141 6.21 10.08 -36.72
C GLN A 1141 4.82 10.41 -37.28
N ARG A 1142 3.87 9.46 -37.24
CA ARG A 1142 2.49 9.69 -37.69
C ARG A 1142 1.74 10.69 -36.80
N LEU A 1143 1.87 10.57 -35.47
CA LEU A 1143 1.26 11.50 -34.53
C LEU A 1143 1.85 12.91 -34.68
N CYS A 1144 3.16 13.03 -34.91
CA CYS A 1144 3.83 14.29 -35.22
C CYS A 1144 3.28 14.95 -36.51
N ALA A 1145 3.16 14.18 -37.59
CA ALA A 1145 2.62 14.67 -38.88
C ALA A 1145 1.17 15.16 -38.76
N ILE A 1146 0.31 14.44 -38.01
CA ILE A 1146 -1.07 14.84 -37.76
C ILE A 1146 -1.13 16.10 -36.88
N GLY A 1147 -0.38 16.14 -35.77
CA GLY A 1147 -0.32 17.31 -34.88
C GLY A 1147 0.14 18.57 -35.60
N PHE A 1148 1.23 18.49 -36.36
CA PHE A 1148 1.75 19.62 -37.15
C PHE A 1148 0.77 20.07 -38.25
N PHE A 1149 0.05 19.14 -38.88
CA PHE A 1149 -1.01 19.49 -39.83
C PHE A 1149 -2.15 20.28 -39.16
N LEU A 1150 -2.61 19.83 -37.98
CA LEU A 1150 -3.66 20.51 -37.23
C LEU A 1150 -3.22 21.90 -36.75
N GLU A 1151 -2.02 22.02 -36.16
CA GLU A 1151 -1.42 23.31 -35.78
C GLU A 1151 -1.39 24.30 -36.96
N ARG A 1152 -0.95 23.86 -38.14
CA ARG A 1152 -0.91 24.70 -39.36
C ARG A 1152 -2.31 25.05 -39.92
N LYS A 1153 -3.36 24.32 -39.54
CA LYS A 1153 -4.74 24.57 -39.97
C LYS A 1153 -5.53 25.44 -39.01
N PHE A 1154 -5.29 25.30 -37.70
CA PHE A 1154 -5.90 26.14 -36.66
C PHE A 1154 -5.08 27.41 -36.36
N GLY A 1155 -3.83 27.51 -36.82
CA GLY A 1155 -2.99 28.71 -36.73
C GLY A 1155 -2.35 28.96 -35.36
N CYS A 1156 -2.53 28.04 -34.41
CA CYS A 1156 -1.98 28.08 -33.06
C CYS A 1156 -1.70 26.64 -32.57
N PRO A 1157 -0.81 26.45 -31.58
CA PRO A 1157 -0.55 25.12 -31.02
C PRO A 1157 -1.83 24.43 -30.53
N GLN A 1158 -1.90 23.11 -30.71
CA GLN A 1158 -3.09 22.32 -30.41
C GLN A 1158 -2.83 21.27 -29.31
N ASP A 1159 -3.86 21.05 -28.51
CA ASP A 1159 -4.06 19.90 -27.63
C ASP A 1159 -5.12 19.01 -28.29
N VAL A 1160 -4.74 17.77 -28.64
CA VAL A 1160 -5.47 16.89 -29.56
C VAL A 1160 -5.69 15.52 -28.92
N GLU A 1161 -6.94 15.10 -28.81
CA GLU A 1161 -7.34 13.78 -28.29
C GLU A 1161 -7.66 12.84 -29.47
N GLY A 1162 -7.15 11.61 -29.43
CA GLY A 1162 -7.37 10.62 -30.49
C GLY A 1162 -7.12 9.18 -30.06
N CYS A 1163 -7.29 8.26 -31.01
CA CYS A 1163 -7.04 6.84 -30.79
C CYS A 1163 -6.63 6.10 -32.07
N MET A 1164 -6.09 4.90 -31.91
CA MET A 1164 -5.70 4.00 -32.99
C MET A 1164 -6.57 2.75 -32.97
N VAL A 1165 -7.15 2.39 -34.13
CA VAL A 1165 -7.92 1.16 -34.33
C VAL A 1165 -7.22 0.35 -35.42
N GLY A 1166 -6.53 -0.72 -35.03
CA GLY A 1166 -5.68 -1.55 -35.88
C GLY A 1166 -4.48 -0.80 -36.46
N LYS A 1167 -4.69 -0.07 -37.56
CA LYS A 1167 -3.69 0.79 -38.22
C LYS A 1167 -4.17 2.21 -38.47
N ASP A 1168 -5.47 2.45 -38.42
CA ASP A 1168 -6.07 3.75 -38.69
C ASP A 1168 -6.03 4.62 -37.44
N ILE A 1169 -5.76 5.92 -37.62
CA ILE A 1169 -5.77 6.91 -36.55
C ILE A 1169 -7.04 7.75 -36.68
N PHE A 1170 -7.74 7.93 -35.57
CA PHE A 1170 -8.94 8.74 -35.44
C PHE A 1170 -8.67 9.88 -34.48
N ILE A 1171 -9.09 11.09 -34.83
CA ILE A 1171 -9.08 12.25 -33.93
C ILE A 1171 -10.49 12.42 -33.41
N VAL A 1172 -10.64 12.43 -32.09
CA VAL A 1172 -11.94 12.56 -31.42
C VAL A 1172 -12.17 13.97 -30.88
N GLN A 1173 -11.10 14.75 -30.66
CA GLN A 1173 -11.18 16.14 -30.20
C GLN A 1173 -9.91 16.94 -30.57
N THR A 1174 -10.05 18.25 -30.73
CA THR A 1174 -8.92 19.21 -30.80
C THR A 1174 -9.33 20.49 -30.10
N ARG A 1175 -8.40 21.15 -29.42
CA ARG A 1175 -8.57 22.48 -28.81
C ARG A 1175 -7.24 23.26 -28.86
N PRO A 1176 -7.26 24.60 -28.80
CA PRO A 1176 -6.02 25.38 -28.63
C PRO A 1176 -5.28 24.97 -27.36
N GLN A 1177 -3.96 24.80 -27.45
CA GLN A 1177 -3.12 24.46 -26.31
C GLN A 1177 -2.94 25.69 -25.38
N PRO A 1178 -3.07 25.54 -24.05
CA PRO A 1178 -2.96 26.64 -23.08
C PRO A 1178 -1.54 27.00 -22.63
#